data_AF-U2N9B5-F1
#
_entry.id   AF-U2N9B5-F1
#
_cell.length_a   1.000
_cell.length_b   1.000
_cell.length_c   1.000
_cell.angle_alpha   90.00
_cell.angle_beta   90.00
_cell.angle_gamma   90.00
#
_symmetry.space_group_name_H-M   'P 1'
#
loop_
_entity.id
_entity.type
_entity.pdbx_description
1 polymer ?
#
loop_
_entity_poly.entity_id
_entity_poly.type
_entity_poly.pdbx_seq_one_letter_code
_entity_poly.pdbx_strand_id
1 'polypeptide(L)'
;MKKLKNIAIVLLVALMANFIPMTTANAVTSKFGIDGVGLYQDNDGNRKVMVAFKFDVIEKVKSVKVFTKVRDFNDSQNIVVGPTFNLTTKQSAVFFADLNESDIKSFGIYEVDKIEVLLNDGTKKVSFNNSFYKNLSENDKENGELVYYDIISHERQPLFIENASFEKKTVKLGEAQNFKFDIRSSKEAVKPSKVYVTFKNTTNESAGHQVVVAEKKEGLGYVASLTLINSLDTGNWTVDNIEVIDNYERSSKYEGYYDNYKVVSENTDITPPVLEDITLNDNTYDASKNNEVYFTLKVSDDISGINHAYVNLYNKETDSFRSVYAYSNSKDPNVLVAYIKGMDKNGVYDIKDVEISDKAGNYVRYVSPKYKENPGPDEILKSFDGLSVEIINVEEIEEPEIEILEIKNNSKEVSNGNKIDLNMKIKSNKKINYISIYYAGLDGESKEIYGNVAANYDENGNIIKNEDGIYDVKFNYQGETLEYLGSGEYIINSLSIRYFYDSNTIKAMYLYDDRSKWIPEGTKTYDFSELDFTCSNPNEDITPPEILDITVDKGVVTPGDTVEISVKAKDDNSGFKGEYSWLNPPSIYYYTSGSTMSVYFDKYDEESGVFKGTLKIPSYISTGVYTIGNMYVYDLARNSKYYYWDHIEDKPLLSKGTILVKKDINEKLPPVISTDIEEGKVYKAPFTPIVSSDHGTIKMLLNDKEYNGEPINKLGDYHLYITATGVDGSVSTQKVSFKVITEINNETKPEEIINQIIGSEEKVVSIEVKNESLEVDKSIFEAIKGLDKTVSFTQEDGTVWSFNGADIKDENLEGIGNIKISVKNVAEEENQEPINNIDAKAKVIHFDYHGVLPGKASVKVKVDNPQDVMGKDLTFYYFNPETQKPEKIQGPLSVDNDGFVTVEIEHCSDYFLSESDNLADAPEPINLNVNKTEVNLVEGSSEKLIVNVTPEGTEVQYSSSNEGIAKVSSTGVIEAVSKGEAVISVKAGDVTKEVKVVVKAKEVDEEKPTEPQVPETPEQPENPVEEPQTPEVPSETENSSNEDEANLPQTGGRVSMNNALIISIAIIALGVVLLKRRKIYNK
;
A
#
# COMPACT_ATOMS: atom_id res chain seq x y z
N MET A 1 -36.71 30.49 49.03
CA MET A 1 -36.65 29.84 47.70
C MET A 1 -35.35 29.08 47.44
N LYS A 2 -34.13 29.68 47.40
CA LYS A 2 -32.87 28.93 47.10
C LYS A 2 -32.72 27.58 47.84
N LYS A 3 -33.04 27.50 49.14
CA LYS A 3 -32.99 26.24 49.91
C LYS A 3 -33.90 25.10 49.40
N LEU A 4 -34.98 25.38 48.64
CA LEU A 4 -35.81 24.31 48.06
C LEU A 4 -35.20 23.70 46.79
N LYS A 5 -34.48 24.45 45.95
CA LYS A 5 -33.81 23.85 44.76
C LYS A 5 -32.78 22.79 45.17
N ASN A 6 -32.00 23.05 46.22
CA ASN A 6 -31.05 22.05 46.73
C ASN A 6 -31.75 20.81 47.31
N ILE A 7 -32.93 20.94 47.93
CA ILE A 7 -33.72 19.79 48.42
C ILE A 7 -34.29 19.00 47.24
N ALA A 8 -34.79 19.66 46.19
CA ALA A 8 -35.27 18.98 44.98
C ALA A 8 -34.16 18.21 44.25
N ILE A 9 -32.94 18.76 44.18
CA ILE A 9 -31.76 18.08 43.60
C ILE A 9 -31.35 16.88 44.46
N VAL A 10 -31.34 17.01 45.79
CA VAL A 10 -31.08 15.88 46.70
C VAL A 10 -32.17 14.80 46.59
N LEU A 11 -33.43 15.17 46.38
CA LEU A 11 -34.52 14.22 46.10
C LEU A 11 -34.40 13.53 44.74
N LEU A 12 -33.91 14.24 43.70
CA LEU A 12 -33.63 13.64 42.40
C LEU A 12 -32.52 12.59 42.50
N VAL A 13 -31.45 12.89 43.23
CA VAL A 13 -30.35 11.93 43.52
C VAL A 13 -30.85 10.76 44.39
N ALA A 14 -31.72 11.02 45.38
CA ALA A 14 -32.28 9.96 46.23
C ALA A 14 -33.29 9.05 45.51
N LEU A 15 -33.97 9.55 44.46
CA LEU A 15 -34.84 8.75 43.60
C LEU A 15 -34.05 7.98 42.53
N MET A 16 -32.98 8.57 41.98
CA MET A 16 -32.04 7.88 41.10
C MET A 16 -31.13 6.86 41.84
N ALA A 17 -31.18 6.78 43.17
CA ALA A 17 -30.42 5.79 43.94
C ALA A 17 -30.81 4.32 43.67
N ASN A 18 -31.88 4.08 42.89
CA ASN A 18 -32.31 2.76 42.39
C ASN A 18 -31.93 2.48 40.92
N PHE A 19 -31.11 3.35 40.31
CA PHE A 19 -30.69 3.25 38.91
C PHE A 19 -29.20 3.56 38.75
N ILE A 20 -28.52 2.77 37.93
CA ILE A 20 -27.11 2.97 37.57
C ILE A 20 -27.07 3.61 36.17
N PRO A 21 -26.50 4.82 36.00
CA PRO A 21 -26.31 5.39 34.66
C PRO A 21 -25.29 4.56 33.88
N MET A 22 -25.64 4.16 32.66
CA MET A 22 -24.67 3.63 31.69
C MET A 22 -24.12 4.76 30.81
N THR A 23 -25.00 5.67 30.37
CA THR A 23 -24.70 6.78 29.45
C THR A 23 -25.67 7.94 29.70
N THR A 24 -25.16 9.18 29.65
CA THR A 24 -25.96 10.40 29.90
C THR A 24 -25.54 11.54 28.98
N ALA A 25 -26.32 11.80 27.93
CA ALA A 25 -26.19 12.96 27.07
C ALA A 25 -26.91 14.16 27.72
N ASN A 26 -26.18 15.25 28.00
CA ASN A 26 -26.77 16.50 28.49
C ASN A 26 -27.29 17.32 27.30
N ALA A 27 -28.54 17.77 27.32
CA ALA A 27 -29.11 18.59 26.26
C ALA A 27 -28.66 20.06 26.42
N VAL A 28 -27.58 20.44 25.74
CA VAL A 28 -26.83 21.69 26.01
C VAL A 28 -27.72 22.95 25.99
N THR A 29 -28.71 23.04 25.10
CA THR A 29 -29.51 24.27 24.87
C THR A 29 -30.99 24.04 24.46
N SER A 30 -31.66 22.96 24.90
CA SER A 30 -33.10 22.77 24.56
C SER A 30 -34.01 23.90 25.09
N LYS A 31 -34.75 24.52 24.16
CA LYS A 31 -35.84 25.49 24.39
C LYS A 31 -37.11 24.77 24.87
N PHE A 32 -37.31 23.51 24.47
CA PHE A 32 -38.40 22.65 24.94
C PHE A 32 -38.18 22.09 26.34
N GLY A 33 -37.07 22.46 26.99
CA GLY A 33 -36.82 22.18 28.39
C GLY A 33 -36.39 20.73 28.66
N ILE A 34 -35.95 20.01 27.64
CA ILE A 34 -35.20 18.76 27.80
C ILE A 34 -33.89 19.11 28.52
N ASP A 35 -33.55 18.34 29.55
CA ASP A 35 -32.32 18.52 30.37
C ASP A 35 -31.27 17.46 29.98
N GLY A 36 -31.71 16.25 29.61
CA GLY A 36 -30.82 15.19 29.13
C GLY A 36 -31.57 13.95 28.62
N VAL A 37 -30.82 13.10 27.92
CA VAL A 37 -31.26 11.85 27.28
C VAL A 37 -30.20 10.78 27.58
N GLY A 38 -30.57 9.51 27.69
CA GLY A 38 -29.55 8.47 27.91
C GLY A 38 -30.10 7.11 28.25
N LEU A 39 -29.20 6.19 28.60
CA LEU A 39 -29.54 4.83 28.97
C LEU A 39 -29.12 4.54 30.42
N TYR A 40 -30.08 4.02 31.19
CA TYR A 40 -29.90 3.62 32.58
C TYR A 40 -30.16 2.13 32.74
N GLN A 41 -29.58 1.55 33.79
CA GLN A 41 -29.93 0.24 34.29
C GLN A 41 -30.70 0.40 35.61
N ASP A 42 -31.80 -0.33 35.81
CA ASP A 42 -32.43 -0.42 37.12
C ASP A 42 -31.73 -1.45 38.04
N ASN A 43 -32.07 -1.44 39.33
CA ASN A 43 -31.52 -2.37 40.33
C ASN A 43 -31.70 -3.86 39.95
N ASP A 44 -32.72 -4.20 39.15
CA ASP A 44 -33.00 -5.56 38.70
C ASP A 44 -32.26 -5.93 37.39
N GLY A 45 -31.50 -4.98 36.83
CA GLY A 45 -30.65 -5.17 35.65
C GLY A 45 -31.28 -4.75 34.32
N ASN A 46 -32.54 -4.29 34.31
CA ASN A 46 -33.23 -3.93 33.06
C ASN A 46 -32.74 -2.59 32.52
N ARG A 47 -32.64 -2.49 31.20
CA ARG A 47 -32.13 -1.30 30.50
C ARG A 47 -33.30 -0.39 30.15
N LYS A 48 -33.20 0.91 30.41
CA LYS A 48 -34.26 1.90 30.12
C LYS A 48 -33.69 3.13 29.42
N VAL A 49 -34.33 3.52 28.33
CA VAL A 49 -34.11 4.81 27.65
C VAL A 49 -34.89 5.88 28.42
N MET A 50 -34.24 6.98 28.75
CA MET A 50 -34.87 8.09 29.46
C MET A 50 -34.80 9.43 28.70
N VAL A 51 -35.76 10.31 28.98
CA VAL A 51 -35.67 11.74 28.69
C VAL A 51 -36.04 12.53 29.94
N ALA A 52 -35.11 13.33 30.44
CA ALA A 52 -35.29 14.22 31.59
C ALA A 52 -35.71 15.62 31.13
N PHE A 53 -36.58 16.29 31.90
CA PHE A 53 -37.03 17.66 31.64
C PHE A 53 -36.84 18.55 32.86
N LYS A 54 -36.74 19.86 32.61
CA LYS A 54 -36.73 20.89 33.65
C LYS A 54 -38.05 20.86 34.45
N PHE A 55 -37.96 20.97 35.78
CA PHE A 55 -39.08 20.79 36.72
C PHE A 55 -40.29 21.73 36.46
N ASP A 56 -40.09 22.88 35.83
CA ASP A 56 -41.13 23.85 35.45
C ASP A 56 -41.80 23.56 34.09
N VAL A 57 -41.29 22.56 33.36
CA VAL A 57 -41.79 22.11 32.05
C VAL A 57 -42.46 20.74 32.13
N ILE A 58 -41.94 19.81 32.95
CA ILE A 58 -42.43 18.42 33.02
C ILE A 58 -43.94 18.28 33.32
N GLU A 59 -44.56 19.23 34.02
CA GLU A 59 -46.02 19.19 34.31
C GLU A 59 -46.90 19.64 33.13
N LYS A 60 -46.29 20.14 32.06
CA LYS A 60 -46.96 20.43 30.77
C LYS A 60 -46.86 19.26 29.80
N VAL A 61 -45.89 18.36 30.00
CA VAL A 61 -45.62 17.21 29.11
C VAL A 61 -46.57 16.06 29.42
N LYS A 62 -47.22 15.56 28.36
CA LYS A 62 -48.21 14.48 28.37
C LYS A 62 -47.58 13.12 28.03
N SER A 63 -46.73 13.09 27.00
CA SER A 63 -46.01 11.89 26.55
C SER A 63 -44.82 12.25 25.68
N VAL A 64 -43.82 11.38 25.64
CA VAL A 64 -42.55 11.61 24.90
C VAL A 64 -42.25 10.40 24.02
N LYS A 65 -41.69 10.64 22.83
CA LYS A 65 -41.31 9.59 21.87
C LYS A 65 -39.92 9.89 21.31
N VAL A 66 -38.98 8.95 21.47
CA VAL A 66 -37.58 9.09 21.02
C VAL A 66 -37.38 8.21 19.79
N PHE A 67 -37.00 8.82 18.68
CA PHE A 67 -36.56 8.14 17.47
C PHE A 67 -35.03 8.05 17.50
N THR A 68 -34.46 6.95 17.02
CA THR A 68 -33.00 6.74 17.04
C THR A 68 -32.47 6.36 15.68
N LYS A 69 -31.17 6.56 15.50
CA LYS A 69 -30.35 6.03 14.41
C LYS A 69 -29.25 5.17 15.00
N VAL A 70 -28.80 4.18 14.23
CA VAL A 70 -27.67 3.32 14.58
C VAL A 70 -26.59 3.52 13.54
N ARG A 71 -25.41 3.93 13.98
CA ARG A 71 -24.20 4.03 13.15
C ARG A 71 -23.35 2.78 13.36
N ASP A 72 -22.84 2.17 12.30
CA ASP A 72 -21.99 0.98 12.45
C ASP A 72 -20.70 1.32 13.22
N PHE A 73 -20.07 0.30 13.83
CA PHE A 73 -18.76 0.42 14.46
C PHE A 73 -17.60 0.39 13.45
N ASN A 74 -17.80 -0.28 12.31
CA ASN A 74 -16.78 -0.51 11.31
C ASN A 74 -16.89 0.48 10.13
N ASP A 75 -18.09 0.99 9.86
CA ASP A 75 -18.35 2.04 8.86
C ASP A 75 -19.17 3.19 9.50
N SER A 76 -18.52 4.32 9.72
CA SER A 76 -19.16 5.49 10.34
C SER A 76 -20.13 6.25 9.43
N GLN A 77 -20.16 5.94 8.12
CA GLN A 77 -21.11 6.47 7.14
C GLN A 77 -22.38 5.61 7.06
N ASN A 78 -22.29 4.31 7.33
CA ASN A 78 -23.43 3.40 7.38
C ASN A 78 -24.32 3.72 8.60
N ILE A 79 -25.44 4.42 8.34
CA ILE A 79 -26.41 4.84 9.35
C ILE A 79 -27.79 4.26 9.02
N VAL A 80 -28.27 3.35 9.87
CA VAL A 80 -29.58 2.70 9.74
C VAL A 80 -30.59 3.24 10.75
N VAL A 81 -31.88 3.04 10.47
CA VAL A 81 -32.98 3.49 11.35
C VAL A 81 -33.03 2.61 12.60
N GLY A 82 -32.89 3.23 13.77
CA GLY A 82 -32.97 2.55 15.05
C GLY A 82 -34.40 2.42 15.60
N PRO A 83 -34.57 1.69 16.72
CA PRO A 83 -35.86 1.59 17.41
C PRO A 83 -36.44 2.96 17.80
N THR A 84 -37.77 3.02 17.85
CA THR A 84 -38.50 4.21 18.31
C THR A 84 -39.20 3.92 19.63
N PHE A 85 -38.73 4.55 20.69
CA PHE A 85 -39.21 4.36 22.06
C PHE A 85 -40.41 5.27 22.34
N ASN A 86 -41.50 4.69 22.84
CA ASN A 86 -42.65 5.43 23.36
C ASN A 86 -42.51 5.46 24.88
N LEU A 87 -42.18 6.62 25.46
CA LEU A 87 -41.89 6.74 26.88
C LEU A 87 -43.19 6.96 27.66
N THR A 88 -43.73 5.86 28.17
CA THR A 88 -45.05 5.79 28.84
C THR A 88 -44.97 6.00 30.35
N THR A 89 -43.80 5.81 30.96
CA THR A 89 -43.64 5.88 32.42
C THR A 89 -43.01 7.21 32.83
N LYS A 90 -43.78 8.07 33.53
CA LYS A 90 -43.27 9.32 34.13
C LYS A 90 -42.98 9.10 35.63
N GLN A 91 -41.74 9.36 36.06
CA GLN A 91 -41.36 9.38 37.47
C GLN A 91 -40.60 10.68 37.77
N SER A 92 -41.16 11.52 38.63
CA SER A 92 -40.62 12.86 38.92
C SER A 92 -40.43 13.67 37.62
N ALA A 93 -39.22 14.20 37.39
CA ALA A 93 -38.83 15.02 36.23
C ALA A 93 -38.45 14.21 34.96
N VAL A 94 -38.67 12.88 34.95
CA VAL A 94 -38.12 11.99 33.91
C VAL A 94 -39.20 11.08 33.32
N PHE A 95 -39.15 10.90 31.99
CA PHE A 95 -39.90 9.90 31.24
C PHE A 95 -39.00 8.71 30.89
N PHE A 96 -39.55 7.48 30.91
CA PHE A 96 -38.84 6.23 30.64
C PHE A 96 -39.58 5.32 29.66
N ALA A 97 -38.80 4.55 28.89
CA ALA A 97 -39.20 3.36 28.14
C ALA A 97 -38.17 2.24 28.38
N ASP A 98 -38.59 0.99 28.39
CA ASP A 98 -37.68 -0.15 28.44
C ASP A 98 -36.96 -0.35 27.09
N LEU A 99 -35.68 -0.75 27.15
CA LEU A 99 -34.89 -1.23 26.01
C LEU A 99 -34.75 -2.75 26.14
N ASN A 100 -35.55 -3.48 25.37
CA ASN A 100 -35.49 -4.93 25.33
C ASN A 100 -34.51 -5.38 24.25
N GLU A 101 -33.97 -6.59 24.40
CA GLU A 101 -33.05 -7.16 23.41
C GLU A 101 -33.70 -7.34 22.02
N SER A 102 -35.04 -7.47 21.98
CA SER A 102 -35.85 -7.51 20.75
C SER A 102 -35.82 -6.22 19.94
N ASP A 103 -35.55 -5.09 20.59
CA ASP A 103 -35.72 -3.75 20.03
C ASP A 103 -34.41 -3.29 19.34
N ILE A 104 -33.29 -3.91 19.71
CA ILE A 104 -32.00 -3.81 19.05
C ILE A 104 -32.08 -4.62 17.75
N LYS A 105 -32.07 -3.93 16.59
CA LYS A 105 -32.07 -4.58 15.25
C LYS A 105 -30.73 -4.54 14.52
N SER A 106 -29.82 -3.68 14.95
CA SER A 106 -28.46 -3.56 14.43
C SER A 106 -27.50 -3.31 15.58
N PHE A 107 -26.27 -3.78 15.46
CA PHE A 107 -25.18 -3.45 16.37
C PHE A 107 -24.51 -2.15 15.91
N GLY A 108 -24.01 -1.35 16.86
CA GLY A 108 -23.50 -0.01 16.56
C GLY A 108 -23.64 1.00 17.69
N ILE A 109 -23.39 2.26 17.34
CA ILE A 109 -23.58 3.44 18.19
C ILE A 109 -25.00 3.95 18.00
N TYR A 110 -25.76 4.04 19.10
CA TYR A 110 -27.16 4.47 19.10
C TYR A 110 -27.25 5.96 19.41
N GLU A 111 -27.73 6.76 18.46
CA GLU A 111 -27.82 8.22 18.53
C GLU A 111 -29.28 8.67 18.45
N VAL A 112 -29.63 9.83 19.02
CA VAL A 112 -30.97 10.42 18.87
C VAL A 112 -31.14 10.89 17.43
N ASP A 113 -32.22 10.48 16.76
CA ASP A 113 -32.66 11.10 15.50
C ASP A 113 -33.45 12.38 15.81
N LYS A 114 -34.52 12.22 16.61
CA LYS A 114 -35.37 13.30 17.12
C LYS A 114 -36.23 12.84 18.30
N ILE A 115 -36.74 13.81 19.05
CA ILE A 115 -37.63 13.60 20.20
C ILE A 115 -38.93 14.37 19.98
N GLU A 116 -40.04 13.64 19.90
CA GLU A 116 -41.37 14.23 19.87
C GLU A 116 -41.92 14.36 21.30
N VAL A 117 -42.41 15.56 21.64
CA VAL A 117 -42.95 15.90 22.95
C VAL A 117 -44.39 16.37 22.75
N LEU A 118 -45.35 15.63 23.29
CA LEU A 118 -46.76 16.03 23.30
C LEU A 118 -47.07 16.75 24.62
N LEU A 119 -47.73 17.90 24.54
CA LEU A 119 -48.16 18.69 25.70
C LEU A 119 -49.62 18.38 26.09
N ASN A 120 -49.98 18.75 27.32
CA ASN A 120 -51.31 18.49 27.90
C ASN A 120 -52.45 19.25 27.18
N ASP A 121 -52.14 20.37 26.54
CA ASP A 121 -53.05 21.14 25.67
C ASP A 121 -53.24 20.51 24.27
N GLY A 122 -52.46 19.49 23.91
CA GLY A 122 -52.47 18.83 22.60
C GLY A 122 -51.38 19.30 21.63
N THR A 123 -50.61 20.34 21.97
CA THR A 123 -49.49 20.82 21.14
C THR A 123 -48.42 19.75 21.02
N LYS A 124 -48.00 19.41 19.80
CA LYS A 124 -46.86 18.53 19.52
C LYS A 124 -45.63 19.38 19.20
N LYS A 125 -44.49 19.07 19.81
CA LYS A 125 -43.18 19.69 19.55
C LYS A 125 -42.14 18.64 19.16
N VAL A 126 -41.13 19.00 18.37
CA VAL A 126 -40.13 18.06 17.83
C VAL A 126 -38.71 18.61 17.94
N SER A 127 -37.89 18.01 18.80
CA SER A 127 -36.46 18.36 18.92
C SER A 127 -35.64 17.44 18.03
N PHE A 128 -35.00 18.00 17.00
CA PHE A 128 -34.21 17.26 16.01
C PHE A 128 -32.72 17.28 16.39
N ASN A 129 -32.00 16.17 16.21
CA ASN A 129 -30.57 16.13 16.48
C ASN A 129 -29.77 16.83 15.38
N ASN A 130 -28.99 17.86 15.73
CA ASN A 130 -28.22 18.61 14.73
C ASN A 130 -27.06 17.80 14.12
N SER A 131 -26.67 16.66 14.72
CA SER A 131 -25.79 15.65 14.09
C SER A 131 -26.38 15.01 12.82
N PHE A 132 -27.71 15.12 12.60
CA PHE A 132 -28.39 14.60 11.42
C PHE A 132 -29.19 15.65 10.63
N TYR A 133 -29.50 16.80 11.24
CA TYR A 133 -30.34 17.84 10.67
C TYR A 133 -29.64 19.20 10.76
N LYS A 134 -29.12 19.73 9.64
CA LYS A 134 -28.45 21.04 9.62
C LYS A 134 -29.43 22.21 9.82
N ASN A 135 -30.64 22.10 9.25
CA ASN A 135 -31.70 23.14 9.26
C ASN A 135 -33.08 22.52 9.55
N LEU A 136 -34.05 23.33 10.00
CA LEU A 136 -35.47 22.96 10.14
C LEU A 136 -36.24 23.29 8.86
N SER A 137 -37.23 22.46 8.50
CA SER A 137 -38.18 22.80 7.42
C SER A 137 -39.10 23.94 7.83
N GLU A 138 -39.69 24.67 6.87
CA GLU A 138 -40.67 25.75 7.16
C GLU A 138 -41.82 25.26 8.06
N ASN A 139 -42.30 24.02 7.84
CA ASN A 139 -43.36 23.41 8.64
C ASN A 139 -42.93 23.11 10.08
N ASP A 140 -41.63 22.91 10.33
CA ASP A 140 -41.07 22.63 11.64
C ASP A 140 -40.64 23.89 12.41
N LYS A 141 -40.45 25.05 11.77
CA LYS A 141 -39.90 26.26 12.43
C LYS A 141 -40.69 26.75 13.65
N GLU A 142 -42.02 26.59 13.68
CA GLU A 142 -42.86 27.04 14.80
C GLU A 142 -42.80 26.09 16.01
N ASN A 143 -42.74 24.77 15.75
CA ASN A 143 -42.92 23.72 16.77
C ASN A 143 -41.69 22.82 16.94
N GLY A 144 -40.60 23.11 16.23
CA GLY A 144 -39.34 22.37 16.23
C GLY A 144 -38.16 23.12 16.84
N GLU A 145 -37.13 22.37 17.22
CA GLU A 145 -35.83 22.91 17.61
C GLU A 145 -34.69 22.02 17.10
N LEU A 146 -33.50 22.60 16.95
CA LEU A 146 -32.25 21.87 16.72
C LEU A 146 -31.45 21.84 18.01
N VAL A 147 -31.04 20.65 18.44
CA VAL A 147 -30.27 20.40 19.66
C VAL A 147 -29.22 19.34 19.36
N TYR A 148 -28.01 19.48 19.90
CA TYR A 148 -27.02 18.40 19.87
C TYR A 148 -27.37 17.35 20.92
N TYR A 149 -27.51 16.10 20.49
CA TYR A 149 -27.65 14.94 21.36
C TYR A 149 -26.49 13.98 21.13
N ASP A 150 -25.74 13.76 22.21
CA ASP A 150 -24.64 12.79 22.32
C ASP A 150 -25.18 11.34 22.38
N ILE A 151 -24.26 10.37 22.37
CA ILE A 151 -24.52 8.92 22.23
C ILE A 151 -25.44 8.40 23.35
N ILE A 152 -26.53 7.72 22.96
CA ILE A 152 -27.46 7.05 23.88
C ILE A 152 -26.90 5.70 24.32
N SER A 153 -26.36 4.88 23.40
CA SER A 153 -25.84 3.55 23.74
C SER A 153 -24.81 3.00 22.75
N HIS A 154 -24.18 1.90 23.16
CA HIS A 154 -23.22 1.12 22.38
C HIS A 154 -23.67 -0.36 22.37
N GLU A 155 -24.36 -0.80 21.33
CA GLU A 155 -24.82 -2.19 21.21
C GLU A 155 -23.80 -3.01 20.42
N ARG A 156 -22.93 -3.74 21.11
CA ARG A 156 -22.00 -4.68 20.47
C ARG A 156 -22.64 -6.05 20.27
N GLN A 157 -22.18 -6.78 19.26
CA GLN A 157 -22.60 -8.17 19.05
C GLN A 157 -22.29 -9.01 20.31
N PRO A 158 -23.26 -9.78 20.83
CA PRO A 158 -23.12 -10.45 22.11
C PRO A 158 -22.58 -11.89 21.99
N LEU A 159 -22.50 -12.42 20.77
CA LEU A 159 -22.01 -13.77 20.46
C LEU A 159 -20.51 -13.73 20.08
N PHE A 160 -19.80 -14.82 20.37
CA PHE A 160 -18.38 -14.99 20.11
C PHE A 160 -18.08 -16.43 19.69
N ILE A 161 -17.11 -16.62 18.78
CA ILE A 161 -16.56 -17.91 18.41
C ILE A 161 -15.36 -18.23 19.30
N GLU A 162 -15.33 -19.41 19.91
CA GLU A 162 -14.21 -19.94 20.70
C GLU A 162 -13.83 -21.35 20.18
N ASN A 163 -12.63 -21.85 20.49
CA ASN A 163 -12.19 -23.24 20.26
C ASN A 163 -12.30 -23.79 18.82
N ALA A 164 -12.20 -22.93 17.81
CA ALA A 164 -12.25 -23.31 16.40
C ALA A 164 -11.09 -24.25 15.99
N SER A 165 -11.40 -25.38 15.35
CA SER A 165 -10.40 -26.37 14.91
C SER A 165 -10.93 -27.33 13.83
N PHE A 166 -10.04 -27.83 12.98
CA PHE A 166 -10.32 -28.92 12.03
C PHE A 166 -10.02 -30.29 12.66
N GLU A 167 -10.86 -31.30 12.39
CA GLU A 167 -10.69 -32.66 12.91
C GLU A 167 -9.48 -33.42 12.32
N LYS A 168 -9.04 -33.04 11.12
CA LYS A 168 -7.99 -33.71 10.34
C LYS A 168 -7.19 -32.64 9.60
N LYS A 169 -5.90 -32.92 9.37
CA LYS A 169 -5.03 -32.07 8.53
C LYS A 169 -5.15 -32.37 7.04
N THR A 170 -5.53 -33.59 6.69
CA THR A 170 -5.68 -34.06 5.31
C THR A 170 -6.93 -34.93 5.21
N VAL A 171 -7.68 -34.82 4.11
CA VAL A 171 -8.82 -35.70 3.76
C VAL A 171 -8.78 -36.09 2.29
N LYS A 172 -9.36 -37.24 1.96
CA LYS A 172 -9.55 -37.67 0.56
C LYS A 172 -10.88 -37.17 -0.01
N LEU A 173 -10.99 -37.01 -1.33
CA LEU A 173 -12.28 -36.75 -1.98
C LEU A 173 -13.29 -37.86 -1.61
N GLY A 174 -14.53 -37.46 -1.33
CA GLY A 174 -15.58 -38.31 -0.76
C GLY A 174 -15.55 -38.47 0.76
N GLU A 175 -14.48 -38.01 1.44
CA GLU A 175 -14.37 -38.03 2.89
C GLU A 175 -14.93 -36.75 3.53
N ALA A 176 -15.58 -36.88 4.69
CA ALA A 176 -16.08 -35.74 5.44
C ALA A 176 -14.98 -35.07 6.29
N GLN A 177 -14.78 -33.77 6.07
CA GLN A 177 -14.04 -32.89 6.96
C GLN A 177 -15.00 -32.24 7.96
N ASN A 178 -14.71 -32.41 9.26
CA ASN A 178 -15.42 -31.72 10.34
C ASN A 178 -14.61 -30.49 10.80
N PHE A 179 -15.26 -29.34 10.85
CA PHE A 179 -14.77 -28.12 11.51
C PHE A 179 -15.60 -27.87 12.76
N LYS A 180 -14.94 -27.77 13.92
CA LYS A 180 -15.55 -27.76 15.25
C LYS A 180 -15.24 -26.46 15.96
N PHE A 181 -16.23 -25.85 16.60
CA PHE A 181 -16.10 -24.57 17.30
C PHE A 181 -17.22 -24.40 18.34
N ASP A 182 -17.00 -23.56 19.34
CA ASP A 182 -18.02 -23.17 20.32
C ASP A 182 -18.60 -21.79 19.97
N ILE A 183 -19.92 -21.60 20.14
CA ILE A 183 -20.53 -20.26 20.14
C ILE A 183 -20.93 -19.91 21.57
N ARG A 184 -20.26 -18.90 22.12
CA ARG A 184 -20.53 -18.35 23.44
C ARG A 184 -21.39 -17.09 23.33
N SER A 185 -22.23 -16.84 24.33
CA SER A 185 -22.98 -15.59 24.47
C SER A 185 -22.62 -14.85 25.76
N SER A 186 -22.56 -13.52 25.67
CA SER A 186 -22.46 -12.58 26.79
C SER A 186 -23.81 -12.13 27.35
N LYS A 187 -24.92 -12.39 26.62
CA LYS A 187 -26.29 -12.06 27.03
C LYS A 187 -27.14 -13.34 27.00
N GLU A 188 -27.65 -13.79 28.15
CA GLU A 188 -28.41 -15.07 28.25
C GLU A 188 -29.63 -15.13 27.31
N ALA A 189 -30.26 -14.00 27.03
CA ALA A 189 -31.39 -13.90 26.11
C ALA A 189 -31.02 -14.09 24.62
N VAL A 190 -29.74 -13.90 24.26
CA VAL A 190 -29.25 -14.01 22.88
C VAL A 190 -28.54 -15.32 22.65
N LYS A 191 -29.02 -16.07 21.66
CA LYS A 191 -28.60 -17.42 21.30
C LYS A 191 -28.55 -17.52 19.76
N PRO A 192 -27.55 -18.20 19.19
CA PRO A 192 -27.55 -18.52 17.76
C PRO A 192 -28.83 -19.31 17.38
N SER A 193 -29.43 -18.90 16.25
CA SER A 193 -30.62 -19.47 15.60
C SER A 193 -30.21 -20.29 14.38
N LYS A 194 -29.34 -19.71 13.52
CA LYS A 194 -28.66 -20.39 12.41
C LYS A 194 -27.18 -20.03 12.40
N VAL A 195 -26.37 -20.92 11.86
CA VAL A 195 -24.92 -20.73 11.72
C VAL A 195 -24.51 -21.28 10.37
N TYR A 196 -23.84 -20.45 9.56
CA TYR A 196 -23.24 -20.85 8.30
C TYR A 196 -21.72 -20.75 8.42
N VAL A 197 -21.01 -21.69 7.82
CA VAL A 197 -19.54 -21.66 7.69
C VAL A 197 -19.23 -21.66 6.20
N THR A 198 -18.54 -20.62 5.77
CA THR A 198 -18.04 -20.48 4.40
C THR A 198 -16.62 -21.02 4.35
N PHE A 199 -16.40 -22.09 3.60
CA PHE A 199 -15.07 -22.62 3.30
C PHE A 199 -14.57 -22.10 1.95
N LYS A 200 -13.25 -21.94 1.79
CA LYS A 200 -12.61 -21.60 0.52
C LYS A 200 -11.37 -22.46 0.27
N ASN A 201 -11.12 -22.77 -1.01
CA ASN A 201 -9.85 -23.30 -1.47
C ASN A 201 -8.85 -22.13 -1.61
N THR A 202 -7.65 -22.28 -1.06
CA THR A 202 -6.57 -21.28 -1.09
C THR A 202 -5.45 -21.66 -2.07
N THR A 203 -5.63 -22.72 -2.85
CA THR A 203 -4.71 -23.22 -3.88
C THR A 203 -5.32 -23.17 -5.28
N ASN A 204 -6.64 -23.19 -5.40
CA ASN A 204 -7.37 -23.21 -6.67
C ASN A 204 -8.69 -22.43 -6.56
N GLU A 205 -8.74 -21.23 -7.12
CA GLU A 205 -9.91 -20.34 -7.03
C GLU A 205 -11.14 -20.88 -7.78
N SER A 206 -10.97 -21.71 -8.81
CA SER A 206 -12.07 -22.35 -9.55
C SER A 206 -12.88 -23.36 -8.72
N ALA A 207 -12.37 -23.81 -7.57
CA ALA A 207 -13.16 -24.60 -6.62
C ALA A 207 -14.22 -23.76 -5.85
N GLY A 208 -14.06 -22.43 -5.85
CA GLY A 208 -14.99 -21.48 -5.28
C GLY A 208 -15.14 -21.54 -3.76
N HIS A 209 -16.25 -20.99 -3.27
CA HIS A 209 -16.64 -20.98 -1.87
C HIS A 209 -17.75 -22.00 -1.61
N GLN A 210 -17.63 -22.76 -0.53
CA GLN A 210 -18.59 -23.80 -0.13
C GLN A 210 -19.24 -23.42 1.21
N VAL A 211 -20.56 -23.20 1.22
CA VAL A 211 -21.30 -22.74 2.41
C VAL A 211 -22.05 -23.91 3.04
N VAL A 212 -21.77 -24.20 4.31
CA VAL A 212 -22.36 -25.30 5.08
C VAL A 212 -23.10 -24.76 6.30
N VAL A 213 -24.30 -25.27 6.59
CA VAL A 213 -25.02 -24.99 7.84
C VAL A 213 -24.38 -25.80 8.97
N ALA A 214 -23.90 -25.17 10.04
CA ALA A 214 -23.26 -25.87 11.14
C ALA A 214 -24.29 -26.52 12.08
N GLU A 215 -24.13 -27.81 12.36
CA GLU A 215 -24.98 -28.55 13.30
C GLU A 215 -24.62 -28.23 14.75
N LYS A 216 -25.60 -27.79 15.52
CA LYS A 216 -25.47 -27.65 16.97
C LYS A 216 -25.30 -29.00 17.67
N LYS A 217 -24.35 -29.07 18.61
CA LYS A 217 -24.10 -30.23 19.48
C LYS A 217 -24.46 -29.87 20.94
N GLU A 218 -24.06 -30.70 21.90
CA GLU A 218 -24.32 -30.42 23.32
C GLU A 218 -23.53 -29.21 23.83
N GLY A 219 -24.10 -28.47 24.78
CA GLY A 219 -23.48 -27.28 25.37
C GLY A 219 -23.39 -26.09 24.40
N LEU A 220 -22.16 -25.65 24.12
CA LEU A 220 -21.86 -24.51 23.24
C LEU A 220 -21.39 -24.92 21.84
N GLY A 221 -21.14 -26.21 21.61
CA GLY A 221 -20.42 -26.69 20.42
C GLY A 221 -21.27 -26.76 19.15
N TYR A 222 -20.60 -26.52 18.02
CA TYR A 222 -21.11 -26.65 16.66
C TYR A 222 -20.11 -27.44 15.81
N VAL A 223 -20.63 -28.12 14.79
CA VAL A 223 -19.81 -28.79 13.77
C VAL A 223 -20.36 -28.44 12.39
N ALA A 224 -19.52 -27.84 11.55
CA ALA A 224 -19.76 -27.81 10.11
C ALA A 224 -19.06 -29.03 9.48
N SER A 225 -19.78 -29.80 8.69
CA SER A 225 -19.27 -31.00 8.01
C SER A 225 -19.31 -30.78 6.50
N LEU A 226 -18.15 -30.64 5.88
CA LEU A 226 -17.99 -30.48 4.44
C LEU A 226 -17.54 -31.81 3.83
N THR A 227 -17.99 -32.14 2.63
CA THR A 227 -17.55 -33.31 1.86
C THR A 227 -17.36 -32.88 0.41
N LEU A 228 -16.13 -32.99 -0.06
CA LEU A 228 -15.68 -32.52 -1.37
C LEU A 228 -15.47 -33.70 -2.31
N ILE A 229 -15.75 -33.54 -3.60
CA ILE A 229 -15.85 -34.66 -4.55
C ILE A 229 -15.29 -34.38 -5.95
N ASN A 230 -15.14 -33.13 -6.36
CA ASN A 230 -14.66 -32.73 -7.69
C ASN A 230 -13.12 -32.74 -7.75
N SER A 231 -12.52 -32.96 -8.92
CA SER A 231 -11.06 -32.82 -9.08
C SER A 231 -10.56 -31.39 -8.84
N LEU A 232 -11.37 -30.35 -9.03
CA LEU A 232 -11.05 -28.98 -8.62
C LEU A 232 -10.95 -28.81 -7.10
N ASP A 233 -11.64 -29.64 -6.31
CA ASP A 233 -11.72 -29.49 -4.86
C ASP A 233 -10.40 -29.86 -4.15
N THR A 234 -9.37 -30.33 -4.85
CA THR A 234 -8.06 -30.62 -4.25
C THR A 234 -7.25 -29.34 -3.98
N GLY A 235 -6.25 -29.44 -3.09
CA GLY A 235 -5.47 -28.30 -2.62
C GLY A 235 -5.71 -27.99 -1.14
N ASN A 236 -5.29 -26.81 -0.70
CA ASN A 236 -5.46 -26.37 0.68
C ASN A 236 -6.81 -25.63 0.83
N TRP A 237 -7.50 -25.87 1.93
CA TRP A 237 -8.77 -25.24 2.27
C TRP A 237 -8.75 -24.66 3.68
N THR A 238 -9.55 -23.63 3.90
CA THR A 238 -9.80 -23.03 5.22
C THR A 238 -11.23 -22.52 5.34
N VAL A 239 -11.61 -22.03 6.52
CA VAL A 239 -12.80 -21.21 6.70
C VAL A 239 -12.47 -19.78 6.28
N ASP A 240 -13.27 -19.22 5.37
CA ASP A 240 -13.24 -17.79 5.04
C ASP A 240 -13.95 -16.98 6.13
N ASN A 241 -15.16 -17.40 6.49
CA ASN A 241 -15.99 -16.74 7.49
C ASN A 241 -17.00 -17.69 8.15
N ILE A 242 -17.47 -17.29 9.33
CA ILE A 242 -18.63 -17.87 10.00
C ILE A 242 -19.70 -16.79 10.10
N GLU A 243 -20.90 -17.04 9.57
CA GLU A 243 -22.06 -16.16 9.77
C GLU A 243 -22.97 -16.77 10.84
N VAL A 244 -23.32 -15.98 11.86
CA VAL A 244 -24.26 -16.38 12.92
C VAL A 244 -25.48 -15.49 12.87
N ILE A 245 -26.65 -16.08 12.59
CA ILE A 245 -27.95 -15.42 12.77
C ILE A 245 -28.47 -15.77 14.16
N ASP A 246 -28.80 -14.78 14.98
CA ASP A 246 -29.33 -14.97 16.33
C ASP A 246 -30.87 -15.12 16.39
N ASN A 247 -31.39 -15.41 17.59
CA ASN A 247 -32.83 -15.59 17.84
C ASN A 247 -33.67 -14.29 17.78
N TYR A 248 -33.10 -13.18 17.31
CA TYR A 248 -33.78 -11.94 16.98
C TYR A 248 -33.67 -11.58 15.48
N GLU A 249 -33.18 -12.52 14.67
CA GLU A 249 -32.87 -12.42 13.23
C GLU A 249 -31.81 -11.34 12.90
N ARG A 250 -30.84 -11.14 13.79
CA ARG A 250 -29.64 -10.32 13.53
C ARG A 250 -28.51 -11.21 13.03
N SER A 251 -27.80 -10.78 11.99
CA SER A 251 -26.59 -11.44 11.51
C SER A 251 -25.32 -10.84 12.12
N SER A 252 -24.34 -11.71 12.39
CA SER A 252 -22.98 -11.41 12.81
C SER A 252 -22.01 -12.25 11.97
N LYS A 253 -21.20 -11.60 11.12
CA LYS A 253 -20.13 -12.26 10.36
C LYS A 253 -18.82 -12.21 11.16
N TYR A 254 -18.14 -13.35 11.26
CA TYR A 254 -16.84 -13.51 11.88
C TYR A 254 -15.84 -13.92 10.80
N GLU A 255 -14.97 -13.00 10.44
CA GLU A 255 -13.82 -13.22 9.55
C GLU A 255 -12.57 -13.37 10.42
N GLY A 256 -11.63 -14.22 10.01
CA GLY A 256 -10.44 -14.50 10.81
C GLY A 256 -9.52 -15.53 10.17
N TYR A 257 -8.32 -15.68 10.73
CA TYR A 257 -7.37 -16.70 10.30
C TYR A 257 -7.68 -18.03 10.99
N TYR A 258 -8.13 -19.01 10.22
CA TYR A 258 -8.36 -20.39 10.66
C TYR A 258 -7.31 -21.32 10.03
N ASP A 259 -6.93 -22.39 10.74
CA ASP A 259 -5.96 -23.38 10.26
C ASP A 259 -6.35 -23.94 8.88
N ASN A 260 -5.36 -24.23 8.04
CA ASN A 260 -5.60 -24.89 6.75
C ASN A 260 -5.69 -26.42 6.92
N TYR A 261 -6.51 -27.07 6.08
CA TYR A 261 -6.48 -28.52 5.87
C TYR A 261 -6.32 -28.82 4.37
N LYS A 262 -5.72 -29.97 4.04
CA LYS A 262 -5.43 -30.39 2.66
C LYS A 262 -6.49 -31.37 2.16
N VAL A 263 -6.97 -31.15 0.95
CA VAL A 263 -7.85 -32.06 0.21
C VAL A 263 -7.05 -32.71 -0.90
N VAL A 264 -7.10 -34.04 -0.97
CA VAL A 264 -6.39 -34.83 -1.97
C VAL A 264 -7.33 -35.86 -2.60
N SER A 265 -6.94 -36.44 -3.73
CA SER A 265 -7.77 -37.43 -4.43
C SER A 265 -7.76 -38.80 -3.76
N GLU A 266 -8.74 -39.63 -4.13
CA GLU A 266 -8.93 -40.98 -3.61
C GLU A 266 -7.67 -41.85 -3.77
N ASN A 267 -6.99 -41.70 -4.92
CA ASN A 267 -5.73 -42.36 -5.29
C ASN A 267 -4.47 -41.74 -4.66
N THR A 268 -4.54 -40.55 -4.04
CA THR A 268 -3.34 -39.86 -3.57
C THR A 268 -2.69 -40.58 -2.41
N ASP A 269 -1.37 -40.75 -2.46
CA ASP A 269 -0.59 -41.29 -1.34
C ASP A 269 -0.42 -40.23 -0.25
N ILE A 270 -0.69 -40.61 1.00
CA ILE A 270 -0.64 -39.77 2.21
C ILE A 270 -0.01 -40.53 3.39
N THR A 271 0.63 -41.67 3.13
CA THR A 271 1.06 -42.64 4.14
C THR A 271 2.59 -42.73 4.14
N PRO A 272 3.29 -42.21 5.15
CA PRO A 272 4.75 -42.22 5.15
C PRO A 272 5.32 -43.64 5.25
N PRO A 273 6.52 -43.89 4.71
CA PRO A 273 7.17 -45.20 4.75
C PRO A 273 7.33 -45.78 6.16
N VAL A 274 7.50 -47.10 6.22
CA VAL A 274 7.70 -47.85 7.47
C VAL A 274 9.12 -48.42 7.52
N LEU A 275 9.88 -48.11 8.58
CA LEU A 275 11.10 -48.82 8.95
C LEU A 275 10.75 -50.09 9.72
N GLU A 276 10.65 -51.22 9.03
CA GLU A 276 10.42 -52.52 9.67
C GLU A 276 11.62 -52.88 10.56
N ASP A 277 12.80 -53.00 9.96
CA ASP A 277 14.02 -53.51 10.59
C ASP A 277 15.26 -52.71 10.18
N ILE A 278 16.28 -52.69 11.03
CA ILE A 278 17.58 -52.12 10.73
C ILE A 278 18.67 -52.95 11.42
N THR A 279 19.65 -53.38 10.63
CA THR A 279 20.77 -54.22 11.08
C THR A 279 22.10 -53.59 10.68
N LEU A 280 23.16 -53.98 11.37
CA LEU A 280 24.53 -53.51 11.16
C LEU A 280 25.41 -54.74 10.88
N ASN A 281 26.27 -54.69 9.85
CA ASN A 281 27.05 -55.86 9.42
C ASN A 281 28.34 -56.08 10.23
N ASP A 282 28.95 -55.01 10.73
CA ASP A 282 30.19 -54.96 11.51
C ASP A 282 30.12 -53.73 12.44
N ASN A 283 30.65 -53.81 13.66
CA ASN A 283 30.57 -52.72 14.63
C ASN A 283 31.86 -51.88 14.73
N THR A 284 32.89 -52.16 13.92
CA THR A 284 34.13 -51.35 13.86
C THR A 284 34.44 -50.88 12.43
N TYR A 285 34.43 -49.58 12.20
CA TYR A 285 34.90 -48.97 10.94
C TYR A 285 36.32 -48.44 11.10
N ASP A 286 37.24 -48.99 10.33
CA ASP A 286 38.66 -48.64 10.32
C ASP A 286 38.95 -47.75 9.10
N ALA A 287 39.02 -46.44 9.34
CA ALA A 287 39.20 -45.45 8.28
C ALA A 287 40.51 -45.63 7.51
N SER A 288 41.54 -46.24 8.11
CA SER A 288 42.81 -46.57 7.45
C SER A 288 42.73 -47.77 6.51
N LYS A 289 41.68 -48.61 6.62
CA LYS A 289 41.48 -49.82 5.82
C LYS A 289 40.27 -49.75 4.90
N ASN A 290 39.35 -48.80 5.11
CA ASN A 290 38.13 -48.61 4.32
C ASN A 290 37.30 -49.92 4.23
N ASN A 291 37.12 -50.61 5.37
CA ASN A 291 36.28 -51.81 5.42
C ASN A 291 34.81 -51.44 5.21
N GLU A 292 34.07 -52.30 4.50
CA GLU A 292 32.67 -52.04 4.16
C GLU A 292 31.74 -52.25 5.36
N VAL A 293 31.64 -51.23 6.22
CA VAL A 293 30.65 -51.15 7.29
C VAL A 293 29.41 -50.43 6.77
N TYR A 294 28.24 -51.02 7.00
CA TYR A 294 26.95 -50.48 6.54
C TYR A 294 25.78 -50.93 7.41
N PHE A 295 24.77 -50.07 7.48
CA PHE A 295 23.45 -50.47 7.95
C PHE A 295 22.65 -51.06 6.78
N THR A 296 21.92 -52.15 7.04
CA THR A 296 20.89 -52.67 6.13
C THR A 296 19.52 -52.37 6.72
N LEU A 297 18.75 -51.53 6.03
CA LEU A 297 17.39 -51.13 6.43
C LEU A 297 16.40 -51.96 5.63
N LYS A 298 15.41 -52.56 6.30
CA LYS A 298 14.24 -53.15 5.65
C LYS A 298 13.07 -52.19 5.80
N VAL A 299 12.54 -51.74 4.67
CA VAL A 299 11.55 -50.68 4.59
C VAL A 299 10.34 -51.13 3.77
N SER A 300 9.18 -50.54 4.03
CA SER A 300 7.98 -50.77 3.22
C SER A 300 7.14 -49.50 3.08
N ASP A 301 6.27 -49.51 2.08
CA ASP A 301 5.47 -48.40 1.58
C ASP A 301 4.25 -49.01 0.86
N ASP A 302 3.10 -48.35 0.88
CA ASP A 302 1.85 -48.94 0.38
C ASP A 302 1.42 -48.48 -1.02
N ILE A 303 1.90 -47.33 -1.53
CA ILE A 303 1.44 -46.78 -2.82
C ILE A 303 2.58 -46.22 -3.69
N SER A 304 3.29 -45.17 -3.28
CA SER A 304 4.26 -44.47 -4.16
C SER A 304 5.66 -45.09 -4.16
N GLY A 305 6.00 -45.81 -3.10
CA GLY A 305 7.27 -46.47 -2.86
C GLY A 305 8.37 -45.50 -2.43
N ILE A 306 9.40 -46.03 -1.76
CA ILE A 306 10.55 -45.29 -1.25
C ILE A 306 11.22 -44.39 -2.30
N ASN A 307 11.60 -43.19 -1.87
CA ASN A 307 12.40 -42.19 -2.60
C ASN A 307 13.84 -42.17 -2.08
N HIS A 308 14.02 -41.88 -0.79
CA HIS A 308 15.33 -41.93 -0.13
C HIS A 308 15.23 -42.22 1.37
N ALA A 309 16.37 -42.57 1.99
CA ALA A 309 16.51 -42.65 3.43
C ALA A 309 17.91 -42.25 3.91
N TYR A 310 18.00 -41.81 5.16
CA TYR A 310 19.22 -41.42 5.84
C TYR A 310 19.32 -42.07 7.22
N VAL A 311 20.49 -42.61 7.56
CA VAL A 311 20.85 -42.97 8.94
C VAL A 311 21.67 -41.83 9.52
N ASN A 312 21.17 -41.20 10.59
CA ASN A 312 21.81 -40.07 11.24
C ASN A 312 22.54 -40.54 12.50
N LEU A 313 23.87 -40.43 12.47
CA LEU A 313 24.80 -40.89 13.49
C LEU A 313 25.30 -39.72 14.35
N TYR A 314 25.54 -39.97 15.63
CA TYR A 314 26.05 -38.97 16.56
C TYR A 314 27.02 -39.55 17.60
N ASN A 315 28.17 -38.92 17.77
CA ASN A 315 29.15 -39.18 18.81
C ASN A 315 29.07 -38.06 19.85
N LYS A 316 28.59 -38.41 21.05
CA LYS A 316 28.34 -37.49 22.16
C LYS A 316 29.62 -37.04 22.89
N GLU A 317 30.71 -37.79 22.76
CA GLU A 317 31.99 -37.46 23.43
C GLU A 317 32.79 -36.41 22.64
N THR A 318 32.67 -36.44 21.31
CA THR A 318 33.40 -35.53 20.40
C THR A 318 32.51 -34.45 19.77
N ASP A 319 31.22 -34.44 20.09
CA ASP A 319 30.16 -33.63 19.47
C ASP A 319 30.26 -33.64 17.94
N SER A 320 30.31 -34.84 17.34
CA SER A 320 30.32 -35.05 15.89
C SER A 320 29.04 -35.71 15.42
N PHE A 321 28.52 -35.23 14.28
CA PHE A 321 27.30 -35.68 13.64
C PHE A 321 27.57 -36.07 12.19
N ARG A 322 27.01 -37.20 11.74
CA ARG A 322 27.14 -37.67 10.37
C ARG A 322 25.82 -38.21 9.86
N SER A 323 25.34 -37.69 8.73
CA SER A 323 24.26 -38.32 7.97
C SER A 323 24.82 -39.29 6.94
N VAL A 324 24.20 -40.46 6.78
CA VAL A 324 24.59 -41.52 5.85
C VAL A 324 23.41 -41.88 4.96
N TYR A 325 23.52 -41.61 3.65
CA TYR A 325 22.48 -41.95 2.67
C TYR A 325 22.38 -43.47 2.47
N ALA A 326 21.15 -43.99 2.43
CA ALA A 326 20.86 -45.40 2.21
C ALA A 326 20.48 -45.67 0.74
N TYR A 327 21.33 -46.41 0.02
CA TYR A 327 21.14 -46.74 -1.39
C TYR A 327 20.22 -47.96 -1.56
N SER A 328 19.29 -47.91 -2.52
CA SER A 328 18.38 -49.03 -2.80
C SER A 328 19.14 -50.25 -3.35
N ASN A 329 18.82 -51.44 -2.83
CA ASN A 329 19.47 -52.69 -3.23
C ASN A 329 18.94 -53.16 -4.59
N SER A 330 19.85 -53.34 -5.56
CA SER A 330 19.56 -53.81 -6.93
C SER A 330 18.77 -55.12 -7.06
N LYS A 331 18.59 -55.90 -5.97
CA LYS A 331 17.80 -57.14 -5.93
C LYS A 331 16.43 -57.00 -5.28
N ASP A 332 16.25 -56.00 -4.42
CA ASP A 332 15.02 -55.77 -3.66
C ASP A 332 14.95 -54.28 -3.27
N PRO A 333 14.06 -53.47 -3.88
CA PRO A 333 14.02 -52.04 -3.62
C PRO A 333 13.59 -51.70 -2.18
N ASN A 334 12.97 -52.65 -1.47
CA ASN A 334 12.54 -52.54 -0.08
C ASN A 334 13.67 -52.85 0.92
N VAL A 335 14.90 -53.05 0.42
CA VAL A 335 16.13 -53.16 1.22
C VAL A 335 17.06 -52.02 0.83
N LEU A 336 17.45 -51.18 1.79
CA LEU A 336 18.39 -50.08 1.57
C LEU A 336 19.70 -50.34 2.33
N VAL A 337 20.82 -49.88 1.77
CA VAL A 337 22.16 -50.07 2.34
C VAL A 337 22.86 -48.73 2.55
N ALA A 338 23.09 -48.37 3.81
CA ALA A 338 23.71 -47.11 4.23
C ALA A 338 25.17 -47.34 4.62
N TYR A 339 26.09 -47.10 3.67
CA TYR A 339 27.54 -47.33 3.85
C TYR A 339 28.21 -46.21 4.66
N ILE A 340 28.82 -46.58 5.78
CA ILE A 340 29.55 -45.66 6.66
C ILE A 340 30.88 -45.29 5.99
N LYS A 341 31.00 -44.04 5.51
CA LYS A 341 32.18 -43.51 4.84
C LYS A 341 32.38 -42.02 5.15
N GLY A 342 33.63 -41.57 5.21
CA GLY A 342 34.00 -40.17 5.47
C GLY A 342 33.67 -39.69 6.88
N MET A 343 34.12 -40.43 7.90
CA MET A 343 34.02 -40.04 9.31
C MET A 343 35.18 -39.12 9.69
N ASP A 344 34.91 -38.05 10.46
CA ASP A 344 35.85 -36.96 10.74
C ASP A 344 36.59 -37.09 12.08
N LYS A 345 36.07 -37.90 13.01
CA LYS A 345 36.65 -38.13 14.34
C LYS A 345 36.56 -39.60 14.74
N ASN A 346 37.53 -40.05 15.54
CA ASN A 346 37.51 -41.37 16.17
C ASN A 346 36.48 -41.42 17.33
N GLY A 347 36.09 -42.63 17.73
CA GLY A 347 35.20 -42.90 18.87
C GLY A 347 33.88 -43.55 18.46
N VAL A 348 32.97 -43.75 19.43
CA VAL A 348 31.71 -44.48 19.21
C VAL A 348 30.60 -43.53 18.75
N TYR A 349 29.96 -43.89 17.65
CA TYR A 349 28.78 -43.21 17.11
C TYR A 349 27.54 -44.08 17.32
N ASP A 350 26.53 -43.50 17.95
CA ASP A 350 25.20 -44.08 18.15
C ASP A 350 24.27 -43.64 16.99
N ILE A 351 23.24 -44.44 16.67
CA ILE A 351 22.14 -43.95 15.82
C ILE A 351 21.34 -42.93 16.63
N LYS A 352 21.30 -41.69 16.15
CA LYS A 352 20.50 -40.59 16.67
C LYS A 352 19.06 -40.68 16.16
N ASP A 353 18.91 -40.85 14.85
CA ASP A 353 17.63 -40.99 14.18
C ASP A 353 17.80 -41.64 12.78
N VAL A 354 16.70 -42.14 12.20
CA VAL A 354 16.64 -42.66 10.82
C VAL A 354 15.46 -41.99 10.10
N GLU A 355 15.72 -41.37 8.97
CA GLU A 355 14.74 -40.62 8.18
C GLU A 355 14.45 -41.33 6.87
N ILE A 356 13.18 -41.41 6.46
CA ILE A 356 12.74 -42.12 5.25
C ILE A 356 11.62 -41.31 4.59
N SER A 357 11.66 -41.19 3.25
CA SER A 357 10.64 -40.54 2.44
C SER A 357 10.18 -41.41 1.26
N ASP A 358 8.94 -41.18 0.85
CA ASP A 358 8.32 -41.79 -0.34
C ASP A 358 8.43 -40.87 -1.58
N LYS A 359 7.88 -41.31 -2.71
CA LYS A 359 7.85 -40.53 -3.97
C LYS A 359 6.64 -39.61 -4.12
N ALA A 360 5.74 -39.56 -3.14
CA ALA A 360 4.66 -38.58 -3.01
C ALA A 360 5.04 -37.38 -2.13
N GLY A 361 6.16 -37.47 -1.40
CA GLY A 361 6.67 -36.47 -0.47
C GLY A 361 6.28 -36.70 0.99
N ASN A 362 5.63 -37.80 1.35
CA ASN A 362 5.43 -38.16 2.76
C ASN A 362 6.73 -38.70 3.35
N TYR A 363 6.97 -38.44 4.64
CA TYR A 363 8.21 -38.80 5.31
C TYR A 363 7.98 -39.13 6.78
N VAL A 364 8.91 -39.86 7.39
CA VAL A 364 8.93 -40.15 8.83
C VAL A 364 10.37 -40.14 9.34
N ARG A 365 10.55 -39.72 10.59
CA ARG A 365 11.84 -39.82 11.29
C ARG A 365 11.73 -40.69 12.55
N TYR A 366 12.40 -41.83 12.54
CA TYR A 366 12.52 -42.73 13.68
C TYR A 366 13.61 -42.23 14.62
N VAL A 367 13.24 -41.61 15.74
CA VAL A 367 14.17 -40.94 16.66
C VAL A 367 14.53 -41.85 17.84
N SER A 368 15.81 -41.86 18.21
CA SER A 368 16.32 -42.61 19.35
C SER A 368 15.94 -41.94 20.69
N PRO A 369 15.30 -42.67 21.63
CA PRO A 369 15.00 -42.17 22.97
C PRO A 369 16.21 -41.66 23.76
N LYS A 370 17.45 -42.04 23.37
CA LYS A 370 18.71 -41.53 23.94
C LYS A 370 18.87 -40.00 23.80
N TYR A 371 18.20 -39.38 22.82
CA TYR A 371 18.37 -37.97 22.48
C TYR A 371 17.07 -37.15 22.51
N LYS A 372 15.90 -37.80 22.40
CA LYS A 372 14.60 -37.12 22.39
C LYS A 372 13.54 -38.01 23.03
N GLU A 373 13.01 -37.60 24.19
CA GLU A 373 11.96 -38.33 24.91
C GLU A 373 10.55 -38.03 24.38
N ASN A 374 10.35 -36.87 23.74
CA ASN A 374 9.06 -36.40 23.25
C ASN A 374 9.16 -36.14 21.73
N PRO A 375 8.60 -37.02 20.88
CA PRO A 375 8.64 -36.85 19.42
C PRO A 375 7.74 -35.71 18.94
N GLY A 376 8.05 -35.17 17.77
CA GLY A 376 7.16 -34.32 16.97
C GLY A 376 6.06 -35.13 16.27
N PRO A 377 5.19 -34.47 15.47
CA PRO A 377 4.07 -35.13 14.80
C PRO A 377 4.51 -36.18 13.76
N ASP A 378 5.65 -35.95 13.11
CA ASP A 378 6.17 -36.77 12.01
C ASP A 378 7.33 -37.69 12.48
N GLU A 379 7.44 -37.89 13.81
CA GLU A 379 8.51 -38.63 14.46
C GLU A 379 7.99 -39.84 15.27
N ILE A 380 8.72 -40.95 15.21
CA ILE A 380 8.39 -42.18 15.94
C ILE A 380 9.57 -42.57 16.84
N LEU A 381 9.34 -42.82 18.12
CA LEU A 381 10.39 -43.33 19.02
C LEU A 381 10.72 -44.79 18.67
N LYS A 382 11.99 -45.05 18.31
CA LYS A 382 12.52 -46.41 18.06
C LYS A 382 13.87 -46.55 18.77
N SER A 383 14.05 -47.63 19.55
CA SER A 383 15.38 -47.94 20.08
C SER A 383 16.25 -48.53 18.97
N PHE A 384 17.53 -48.15 19.00
CA PHE A 384 18.61 -48.67 18.16
C PHE A 384 19.73 -49.26 19.04
N ASP A 385 19.39 -49.75 20.23
CA ASP A 385 20.37 -50.28 21.19
C ASP A 385 21.13 -51.48 20.61
N GLY A 386 22.47 -51.39 20.62
CA GLY A 386 23.37 -52.37 19.99
C GLY A 386 23.78 -52.07 18.54
N LEU A 387 23.25 -51.00 17.93
CA LEU A 387 23.59 -50.56 16.56
C LEU A 387 24.60 -49.39 16.53
N SER A 388 25.47 -49.31 17.53
CA SER A 388 26.56 -48.33 17.62
C SER A 388 27.81 -48.80 16.88
N VAL A 389 28.53 -47.87 16.23
CA VAL A 389 29.76 -48.18 15.48
C VAL A 389 30.95 -47.47 16.10
N GLU A 390 32.02 -48.21 16.36
CA GLU A 390 33.31 -47.67 16.77
C GLU A 390 34.12 -47.25 15.54
N ILE A 391 34.47 -45.96 15.47
CA ILE A 391 35.28 -45.37 14.40
C ILE A 391 36.73 -45.30 14.88
N ILE A 392 37.64 -45.94 14.14
CA ILE A 392 39.07 -45.99 14.48
C ILE A 392 39.97 -45.60 13.30
N ASN A 393 41.19 -45.17 13.62
CA ASN A 393 42.25 -44.79 12.69
C ASN A 393 41.86 -43.69 11.68
N VAL A 394 40.93 -42.80 12.05
CA VAL A 394 40.76 -41.51 11.36
C VAL A 394 42.02 -40.69 11.63
N GLU A 395 42.67 -40.22 10.58
CA GLU A 395 43.86 -39.37 10.65
C GLU A 395 43.49 -38.00 11.24
N GLU A 396 44.42 -37.35 11.96
CA GLU A 396 44.20 -36.03 12.55
C GLU A 396 44.53 -34.95 11.50
N ILE A 397 43.51 -34.18 11.08
CA ILE A 397 43.58 -33.44 9.81
C ILE A 397 43.90 -31.96 10.04
N GLU A 398 45.15 -31.58 9.76
CA GLU A 398 45.56 -30.17 9.66
C GLU A 398 44.76 -29.43 8.56
N GLU A 399 44.48 -28.15 8.76
CA GLU A 399 43.87 -27.28 7.74
C GLU A 399 44.85 -27.00 6.56
N PRO A 400 44.34 -26.66 5.36
CA PRO A 400 45.18 -26.35 4.20
C PRO A 400 45.92 -25.02 4.36
N GLU A 401 47.25 -25.10 4.37
CA GLU A 401 48.09 -23.96 4.08
C GLU A 401 48.17 -23.78 2.56
N ILE A 402 47.90 -22.55 2.11
CA ILE A 402 47.85 -22.13 0.71
C ILE A 402 48.63 -20.82 0.60
N GLU A 403 49.61 -20.78 -0.28
CA GLU A 403 50.42 -19.60 -0.58
C GLU A 403 50.45 -19.43 -2.12
N ILE A 404 49.95 -18.30 -2.63
CA ILE A 404 50.05 -17.95 -4.05
C ILE A 404 51.40 -17.27 -4.27
N LEU A 405 52.22 -17.85 -5.13
CA LEU A 405 53.61 -17.44 -5.37
C LEU A 405 53.79 -16.57 -6.61
N GLU A 406 52.95 -16.75 -7.62
CA GLU A 406 52.99 -16.05 -8.91
C GLU A 406 51.59 -16.08 -9.53
N ILE A 407 51.15 -14.96 -10.10
CA ILE A 407 50.00 -14.88 -11.01
C ILE A 407 50.44 -14.21 -12.31
N LYS A 408 49.82 -14.57 -13.43
CA LYS A 408 50.14 -13.98 -14.73
C LYS A 408 49.02 -14.16 -15.76
N ASN A 409 48.50 -13.07 -16.31
CA ASN A 409 47.71 -13.10 -17.53
C ASN A 409 48.63 -13.04 -18.79
N ASN A 410 48.51 -14.00 -19.71
CA ASN A 410 49.15 -13.97 -21.04
C ASN A 410 48.23 -13.42 -22.15
N SER A 411 46.93 -13.26 -21.87
CA SER A 411 45.86 -12.83 -22.78
C SER A 411 45.07 -11.68 -22.14
N LYS A 412 45.73 -10.52 -21.95
CA LYS A 412 45.07 -9.31 -21.41
C LYS A 412 43.98 -8.74 -22.33
N GLU A 413 44.07 -9.04 -23.62
CA GLU A 413 43.05 -8.79 -24.63
C GLU A 413 42.58 -10.15 -25.19
N VAL A 414 41.28 -10.42 -25.09
CA VAL A 414 40.62 -11.64 -25.60
C VAL A 414 39.77 -11.26 -26.80
N SER A 415 40.02 -11.86 -27.96
CA SER A 415 39.28 -11.58 -29.20
C SER A 415 38.60 -12.82 -29.76
N ASN A 416 37.41 -12.61 -30.35
CA ASN A 416 36.54 -13.66 -30.90
C ASN A 416 36.31 -14.84 -29.93
N GLY A 417 36.26 -14.57 -28.62
CA GLY A 417 36.14 -15.59 -27.56
C GLY A 417 37.31 -16.57 -27.40
N ASN A 418 38.26 -16.62 -28.33
CA ASN A 418 38.91 -17.90 -28.64
C ASN A 418 40.06 -18.30 -27.70
N LYS A 419 40.44 -17.49 -26.69
CA LYS A 419 41.45 -17.89 -25.69
C LYS A 419 41.49 -17.02 -24.43
N ILE A 420 41.41 -17.67 -23.27
CA ILE A 420 41.93 -17.17 -21.99
C ILE A 420 43.18 -18.00 -21.64
N ASP A 421 44.29 -17.35 -21.24
CA ASP A 421 45.57 -17.97 -20.85
C ASP A 421 46.11 -17.34 -19.56
N LEU A 422 45.55 -17.74 -18.42
CA LEU A 422 46.03 -17.36 -17.09
C LEU A 422 46.94 -18.44 -16.53
N ASN A 423 48.01 -18.04 -15.84
CA ASN A 423 48.96 -18.94 -15.20
C ASN A 423 49.10 -18.52 -13.73
N MET A 424 49.19 -19.50 -12.83
CA MET A 424 49.32 -19.27 -11.40
C MET A 424 50.22 -20.34 -10.78
N LYS A 425 51.06 -19.96 -9.82
CA LYS A 425 51.81 -20.90 -8.97
C LYS A 425 51.23 -20.87 -7.57
N ILE A 426 50.74 -22.01 -7.12
CA ILE A 426 50.25 -22.20 -5.75
C ILE A 426 51.15 -23.21 -5.04
N LYS A 427 51.49 -22.95 -3.79
CA LYS A 427 52.15 -23.89 -2.88
C LYS A 427 51.15 -24.37 -1.84
N SER A 428 51.14 -25.67 -1.54
CA SER A 428 50.26 -26.22 -0.49
C SER A 428 50.84 -27.43 0.23
N ASN A 429 50.57 -27.50 1.53
CA ASN A 429 50.81 -28.69 2.35
C ASN A 429 49.99 -29.89 1.86
N LYS A 430 48.72 -29.70 1.46
CA LYS A 430 47.81 -30.76 0.98
C LYS A 430 48.05 -31.19 -0.48
N LYS A 431 47.36 -32.25 -0.93
CA LYS A 431 47.19 -32.58 -2.36
C LYS A 431 46.02 -31.76 -2.92
N ILE A 432 46.23 -31.04 -4.01
CA ILE A 432 45.15 -30.34 -4.72
C ILE A 432 44.48 -31.34 -5.68
N ASN A 433 43.15 -31.32 -5.73
CA ASN A 433 42.35 -32.09 -6.69
C ASN A 433 42.17 -31.27 -7.98
N TYR A 434 41.46 -30.15 -7.88
CA TYR A 434 41.24 -29.20 -8.98
C TYR A 434 41.15 -27.76 -8.45
N ILE A 435 41.25 -26.79 -9.36
CA ILE A 435 41.13 -25.35 -9.08
C ILE A 435 40.17 -24.77 -10.14
N SER A 436 39.43 -23.71 -9.81
CA SER A 436 38.66 -22.91 -10.78
C SER A 436 38.70 -21.42 -10.42
N ILE A 437 38.55 -20.56 -11.44
CA ILE A 437 38.49 -19.10 -11.31
C ILE A 437 37.09 -18.62 -11.75
N TYR A 438 36.56 -17.63 -11.04
CA TYR A 438 35.33 -16.92 -11.35
C TYR A 438 35.66 -15.46 -11.69
N TYR A 439 34.91 -14.89 -12.63
CA TYR A 439 35.12 -13.56 -13.21
C TYR A 439 33.76 -12.84 -13.36
N ALA A 440 33.76 -11.54 -13.68
CA ALA A 440 32.54 -10.78 -13.96
C ALA A 440 32.82 -9.52 -14.79
N GLY A 441 31.78 -8.99 -15.44
CA GLY A 441 31.81 -7.67 -16.06
C GLY A 441 31.66 -6.52 -15.05
N LEU A 442 31.87 -5.30 -15.51
CA LEU A 442 31.75 -4.08 -14.68
C LEU A 442 30.31 -3.79 -14.21
N ASP A 443 29.31 -4.21 -15.00
CA ASP A 443 27.89 -4.20 -14.65
C ASP A 443 27.63 -4.84 -13.27
N GLY A 444 28.29 -5.95 -12.99
CA GLY A 444 28.24 -6.68 -11.73
C GLY A 444 27.40 -7.95 -11.76
N GLU A 445 26.87 -8.37 -12.90
CA GLU A 445 26.36 -9.73 -13.04
C GLU A 445 27.56 -10.68 -13.15
N SER A 446 27.70 -11.57 -12.17
CA SER A 446 28.78 -12.56 -12.12
C SER A 446 28.52 -13.70 -13.11
N LYS A 447 28.76 -13.45 -14.40
CA LYS A 447 28.78 -14.49 -15.44
C LYS A 447 29.86 -15.51 -15.09
N GLU A 448 29.46 -16.73 -14.75
CA GLU A 448 30.39 -17.80 -14.34
C GLU A 448 31.05 -18.47 -15.57
N ILE A 449 32.38 -18.48 -15.63
CA ILE A 449 33.13 -19.37 -16.51
C ILE A 449 33.43 -20.65 -15.74
N TYR A 450 33.05 -21.80 -16.32
CA TYR A 450 33.65 -23.07 -15.95
C TYR A 450 35.06 -23.13 -16.53
N GLY A 451 35.99 -22.52 -15.82
CA GLY A 451 37.42 -22.56 -16.13
C GLY A 451 37.93 -23.98 -16.01
N ASN A 452 37.76 -24.76 -17.08
CA ASN A 452 38.32 -26.10 -17.21
C ASN A 452 39.84 -25.97 -17.22
N VAL A 453 40.43 -26.09 -16.03
CA VAL A 453 41.85 -25.93 -15.79
C VAL A 453 42.61 -26.99 -16.58
N ALA A 454 43.56 -26.54 -17.39
CA ALA A 454 44.52 -27.39 -18.08
C ALA A 454 45.80 -27.50 -17.23
N ALA A 455 45.62 -27.89 -15.96
CA ALA A 455 46.73 -28.40 -15.17
C ALA A 455 47.26 -29.69 -15.80
N ASN A 456 48.54 -30.00 -15.55
CA ASN A 456 49.01 -31.36 -15.82
C ASN A 456 48.37 -32.27 -14.78
N TYR A 457 47.51 -33.20 -15.24
CA TYR A 457 46.79 -34.13 -14.39
C TYR A 457 47.52 -35.48 -14.28
N ASP A 458 47.46 -36.10 -13.10
CA ASP A 458 47.78 -37.52 -12.95
C ASP A 458 46.71 -38.41 -13.61
N GLU A 459 46.97 -39.72 -13.72
CA GLU A 459 46.07 -40.69 -14.37
C GLU A 459 44.67 -40.80 -13.71
N ASN A 460 44.48 -40.18 -12.54
CA ASN A 460 43.22 -40.13 -11.79
C ASN A 460 42.60 -38.72 -11.79
N GLY A 461 43.08 -37.80 -12.63
CA GLY A 461 42.50 -36.47 -12.81
C GLY A 461 42.88 -35.42 -11.76
N ASN A 462 43.97 -35.60 -11.00
CA ASN A 462 44.39 -34.64 -9.97
C ASN A 462 45.61 -33.80 -10.41
N ILE A 463 45.68 -32.54 -10.00
CA ILE A 463 46.82 -31.65 -10.33
C ILE A 463 48.14 -32.28 -9.83
N ILE A 464 49.12 -32.43 -10.73
CA ILE A 464 50.47 -32.91 -10.41
C ILE A 464 51.21 -31.88 -9.52
N LYS A 465 51.74 -32.38 -8.40
CA LYS A 465 52.57 -31.63 -7.44
C LYS A 465 54.04 -31.70 -7.89
N ASN A 466 54.72 -30.56 -8.02
CA ASN A 466 56.17 -30.52 -8.27
C ASN A 466 56.95 -30.95 -7.00
N GLU A 467 58.23 -31.29 -7.16
CA GLU A 467 59.08 -31.84 -6.09
C GLU A 467 59.16 -30.95 -4.83
N ASP A 468 59.06 -29.62 -4.99
CA ASP A 468 59.09 -28.62 -3.90
C ASP A 468 57.72 -28.35 -3.23
N GLY A 469 56.66 -29.06 -3.65
CA GLY A 469 55.29 -28.85 -3.15
C GLY A 469 54.53 -27.67 -3.77
N ILE A 470 55.04 -27.17 -4.89
CA ILE A 470 54.44 -26.13 -5.73
C ILE A 470 53.62 -26.79 -6.86
N TYR A 471 52.56 -26.12 -7.31
CA TYR A 471 51.71 -26.51 -8.42
C TYR A 471 51.72 -25.40 -9.47
N ASP A 472 52.14 -25.71 -10.71
CA ASP A 472 51.98 -24.84 -11.87
C ASP A 472 50.58 -25.04 -12.48
N VAL A 473 49.70 -24.06 -12.27
CA VAL A 473 48.29 -24.09 -12.69
C VAL A 473 48.12 -23.26 -13.95
N LYS A 474 47.45 -23.82 -14.97
CA LYS A 474 47.13 -23.11 -16.22
C LYS A 474 45.64 -23.13 -16.50
N PHE A 475 45.07 -21.94 -16.60
CA PHE A 475 43.71 -21.70 -17.04
C PHE A 475 43.79 -21.35 -18.54
N ASN A 476 43.99 -22.38 -19.37
CA ASN A 476 43.94 -22.26 -20.83
C ASN A 476 42.56 -22.72 -21.30
N TYR A 477 41.55 -21.86 -21.16
CA TYR A 477 40.19 -22.19 -21.56
C TYR A 477 39.92 -21.71 -23.00
N GLN A 478 39.43 -22.65 -23.79
CA GLN A 478 38.83 -22.46 -25.11
C GLN A 478 37.55 -23.29 -25.08
N GLY A 479 36.41 -22.69 -25.41
CA GLY A 479 35.11 -23.35 -25.30
C GLY A 479 33.99 -22.45 -25.79
N GLU A 480 32.88 -23.06 -26.21
CA GLU A 480 31.80 -22.43 -26.96
C GLU A 480 31.14 -21.26 -26.21
N THR A 481 31.06 -21.33 -24.87
CA THR A 481 30.54 -20.24 -24.04
C THR A 481 31.38 -18.96 -24.10
N LEU A 482 32.64 -19.04 -24.55
CA LEU A 482 33.46 -17.87 -24.82
C LEU A 482 33.24 -17.29 -26.22
N GLU A 483 32.88 -18.10 -27.22
CA GLU A 483 32.71 -17.63 -28.61
C GLU A 483 31.70 -16.48 -28.71
N TYR A 484 30.76 -16.44 -27.77
CA TYR A 484 29.68 -15.46 -27.64
C TYR A 484 29.87 -14.48 -26.47
N LEU A 485 31.02 -14.47 -25.80
CA LEU A 485 31.29 -13.58 -24.66
C LEU A 485 31.17 -12.10 -25.07
N GLY A 486 30.45 -11.30 -24.27
CA GLY A 486 30.29 -9.86 -24.49
C GLY A 486 31.61 -9.07 -24.49
N SER A 487 31.68 -8.00 -25.27
CA SER A 487 32.80 -7.07 -25.24
C SER A 487 32.76 -6.19 -23.98
N GLY A 488 33.91 -5.98 -23.34
CA GLY A 488 34.00 -5.21 -22.09
C GLY A 488 35.26 -5.49 -21.28
N GLU A 489 35.35 -4.90 -20.10
CA GLU A 489 36.39 -5.22 -19.10
C GLU A 489 35.88 -6.27 -18.12
N TYR A 490 36.72 -7.26 -17.82
CA TYR A 490 36.40 -8.40 -16.97
C TYR A 490 37.38 -8.51 -15.81
N ILE A 491 36.85 -8.44 -14.60
CA ILE A 491 37.61 -8.63 -13.35
C ILE A 491 37.55 -10.09 -12.89
N ILE A 492 38.62 -10.58 -12.27
CA ILE A 492 38.57 -11.83 -11.52
C ILE A 492 37.94 -11.58 -10.15
N ASN A 493 36.89 -12.35 -9.82
CA ASN A 493 36.14 -12.22 -8.56
C ASN A 493 36.59 -13.20 -7.48
N SER A 494 36.93 -14.45 -7.85
CA SER A 494 37.38 -15.44 -6.86
C SER A 494 38.09 -16.64 -7.46
N LEU A 495 38.84 -17.33 -6.60
CA LEU A 495 39.54 -18.59 -6.85
C LEU A 495 38.98 -19.66 -5.91
N SER A 496 38.46 -20.76 -6.46
CA SER A 496 38.09 -21.94 -5.68
C SER A 496 39.18 -23.02 -5.82
N ILE A 497 39.74 -23.45 -4.70
CA ILE A 497 40.76 -24.50 -4.63
C ILE A 497 40.12 -25.71 -3.97
N ARG A 498 39.94 -26.81 -4.71
CA ARG A 498 39.45 -28.07 -4.14
C ARG A 498 40.61 -29.02 -3.87
N TYR A 499 40.71 -29.46 -2.62
CA TYR A 499 41.86 -30.18 -2.10
C TYR A 499 41.42 -31.43 -1.34
N PHE A 500 42.30 -32.42 -1.27
CA PHE A 500 42.11 -33.60 -0.44
C PHE A 500 42.28 -33.22 1.03
N TYR A 501 41.18 -33.29 1.77
CA TYR A 501 41.16 -33.12 3.22
C TYR A 501 41.69 -34.40 3.88
N ASP A 502 41.20 -35.54 3.40
CA ASP A 502 41.72 -36.90 3.64
C ASP A 502 41.80 -37.68 2.31
N SER A 503 42.06 -38.98 2.37
CA SER A 503 42.21 -39.87 1.20
C SER A 503 40.97 -40.02 0.31
N ASN A 504 39.77 -39.70 0.82
CA ASN A 504 38.49 -39.82 0.12
C ASN A 504 37.65 -38.53 0.12
N THR A 505 37.86 -37.61 1.07
CA THR A 505 37.10 -36.36 1.19
C THR A 505 37.78 -35.18 0.49
N ILE A 506 37.05 -34.56 -0.43
CA ILE A 506 37.46 -33.31 -1.09
C ILE A 506 36.73 -32.13 -0.43
N LYS A 507 37.47 -31.15 0.08
CA LYS A 507 36.93 -29.85 0.55
C LYS A 507 37.29 -28.74 -0.45
N ALA A 508 36.64 -27.58 -0.32
CA ALA A 508 37.02 -26.36 -1.03
C ALA A 508 37.50 -25.27 -0.08
N MET A 509 38.49 -24.50 -0.52
CA MET A 509 38.76 -23.14 -0.04
C MET A 509 38.29 -22.16 -1.14
N TYR A 510 37.77 -21.01 -0.73
CA TYR A 510 37.53 -19.88 -1.62
C TYR A 510 38.42 -18.71 -1.19
N LEU A 511 39.04 -18.06 -2.17
CA LEU A 511 39.78 -16.80 -2.04
C LEU A 511 39.06 -15.77 -2.91
N TYR A 512 38.59 -14.67 -2.32
CA TYR A 512 37.87 -13.62 -3.03
C TYR A 512 38.81 -12.46 -3.41
N ASP A 513 38.55 -11.83 -4.54
CA ASP A 513 39.22 -10.58 -4.91
C ASP A 513 38.80 -9.47 -3.93
N ASP A 514 39.73 -8.65 -3.48
CA ASP A 514 39.47 -7.59 -2.49
C ASP A 514 38.64 -6.42 -3.03
N ARG A 515 38.47 -6.34 -4.35
CA ARG A 515 37.58 -5.42 -5.08
C ARG A 515 36.18 -6.00 -5.30
N SER A 516 35.94 -7.25 -4.89
CA SER A 516 34.63 -7.91 -5.04
C SER A 516 33.51 -7.16 -4.31
N LYS A 517 32.40 -6.90 -5.02
CA LYS A 517 31.19 -6.25 -4.45
C LYS A 517 30.56 -7.04 -3.29
N TRP A 518 30.90 -8.32 -3.11
CA TRP A 518 30.47 -9.19 -2.01
C TRP A 518 31.59 -10.17 -1.61
N ILE A 519 31.90 -10.22 -0.31
CA ILE A 519 32.92 -11.10 0.28
C ILE A 519 32.30 -11.72 1.56
N PRO A 520 32.19 -13.06 1.69
CA PRO A 520 31.59 -13.68 2.87
C PRO A 520 32.45 -13.50 4.12
N GLU A 521 31.81 -13.26 5.27
CA GLU A 521 32.49 -13.07 6.55
C GLU A 521 33.37 -14.29 6.91
N GLY A 522 34.61 -14.02 7.33
CA GLY A 522 35.60 -15.06 7.67
C GLY A 522 36.30 -15.75 6.49
N THR A 523 36.01 -15.37 5.24
CA THR A 523 36.78 -15.85 4.08
C THR A 523 38.11 -15.09 3.91
N LYS A 524 39.04 -15.69 3.15
CA LYS A 524 40.32 -15.06 2.81
C LYS A 524 40.19 -14.24 1.52
N THR A 525 40.90 -13.12 1.43
CA THR A 525 41.00 -12.29 0.23
C THR A 525 42.39 -12.34 -0.40
N TYR A 526 42.48 -12.00 -1.69
CA TYR A 526 43.72 -11.87 -2.45
C TYR A 526 43.46 -10.98 -3.69
N ASP A 527 44.34 -10.02 -3.98
CA ASP A 527 44.25 -9.17 -5.17
C ASP A 527 44.53 -9.99 -6.44
N PHE A 528 43.51 -10.17 -7.30
CA PHE A 528 43.64 -10.87 -8.57
C PHE A 528 43.74 -9.92 -9.79
N SER A 529 43.96 -8.62 -9.60
CA SER A 529 43.94 -7.61 -10.68
C SER A 529 44.95 -7.84 -11.82
N GLU A 530 46.07 -8.55 -11.58
CA GLU A 530 46.98 -8.93 -12.66
C GLU A 530 46.41 -10.02 -13.61
N LEU A 531 45.32 -10.70 -13.20
CA LEU A 531 44.60 -11.70 -13.98
C LEU A 531 43.43 -11.15 -14.81
N ASP A 532 42.98 -9.92 -14.53
CA ASP A 532 41.92 -9.24 -15.29
C ASP A 532 42.24 -9.14 -16.80
N PHE A 533 41.20 -9.08 -17.63
CA PHE A 533 41.31 -8.99 -19.08
C PHE A 533 40.20 -8.13 -19.69
N THR A 534 40.40 -7.65 -20.92
CA THR A 534 39.35 -7.07 -21.75
C THR A 534 38.94 -8.06 -22.84
N CYS A 535 37.67 -8.05 -23.23
CA CYS A 535 37.17 -8.78 -24.38
C CYS A 535 36.69 -7.82 -25.48
N SER A 536 36.97 -8.17 -26.73
CA SER A 536 36.38 -7.54 -27.91
C SER A 536 35.95 -8.64 -28.87
N ASN A 537 34.64 -8.86 -28.97
CA ASN A 537 34.08 -10.01 -29.65
C ASN A 537 33.04 -9.59 -30.70
N PRO A 538 33.31 -9.76 -32.01
CA PRO A 538 32.33 -9.46 -33.05
C PRO A 538 31.18 -10.48 -33.13
N ASN A 539 31.28 -11.60 -32.40
CA ASN A 539 30.27 -12.64 -32.29
C ASN A 539 29.52 -12.56 -30.94
N GLU A 540 29.61 -11.45 -30.21
CA GLU A 540 29.01 -11.32 -28.87
C GLU A 540 27.50 -11.62 -28.82
N ASP A 541 27.07 -12.27 -27.74
CA ASP A 541 25.68 -12.50 -27.41
C ASP A 541 25.40 -12.03 -25.98
N ILE A 542 24.48 -11.09 -25.86
CA ILE A 542 24.02 -10.50 -24.60
C ILE A 542 22.48 -10.53 -24.52
N THR A 543 21.81 -11.24 -25.43
CA THR A 543 20.37 -11.20 -25.63
C THR A 543 19.72 -12.47 -25.13
N PRO A 544 18.88 -12.42 -24.08
CA PRO A 544 18.24 -13.63 -23.55
C PRO A 544 17.36 -14.35 -24.58
N PRO A 545 17.41 -15.70 -24.65
CA PRO A 545 16.56 -16.49 -25.53
C PRO A 545 15.08 -16.36 -25.15
N GLU A 546 14.20 -16.61 -26.12
CA GLU A 546 12.75 -16.42 -25.94
C GLU A 546 11.95 -17.68 -26.30
N ILE A 547 11.10 -18.09 -25.37
CA ILE A 547 10.05 -19.09 -25.63
C ILE A 547 8.90 -18.41 -26.36
N LEU A 548 8.55 -18.96 -27.52
CA LEU A 548 7.52 -18.46 -28.44
C LEU A 548 6.19 -19.19 -28.27
N ASP A 549 6.24 -20.50 -27.99
CA ASP A 549 5.05 -21.33 -27.90
C ASP A 549 5.27 -22.58 -27.04
N ILE A 550 4.20 -23.06 -26.42
CA ILE A 550 4.16 -24.31 -25.64
C ILE A 550 2.94 -25.10 -26.10
N THR A 551 3.11 -26.40 -26.35
CA THR A 551 2.03 -27.28 -26.80
C THR A 551 2.11 -28.64 -26.10
N VAL A 552 0.95 -29.28 -25.92
CA VAL A 552 0.81 -30.62 -25.31
C VAL A 552 0.01 -31.53 -26.25
N ASP A 553 0.31 -32.83 -26.28
CA ASP A 553 -0.43 -33.80 -27.11
C ASP A 553 -1.88 -33.98 -26.61
N LYS A 554 -2.08 -33.92 -25.29
CA LYS A 554 -3.37 -33.99 -24.62
C LYS A 554 -3.40 -33.13 -23.36
N GLY A 555 -4.27 -32.12 -23.35
CA GLY A 555 -4.52 -31.25 -22.18
C GLY A 555 -5.43 -31.86 -21.12
N VAL A 556 -5.91 -33.11 -21.28
CA VAL A 556 -6.81 -33.79 -20.35
C VAL A 556 -6.40 -35.25 -20.19
N VAL A 557 -6.16 -35.69 -18.96
CA VAL A 557 -5.53 -36.98 -18.61
C VAL A 557 -6.05 -37.55 -17.28
N THR A 558 -5.56 -38.75 -16.92
CA THR A 558 -5.81 -39.42 -15.63
C THR A 558 -4.49 -39.75 -14.91
N PRO A 559 -4.49 -39.97 -13.58
CA PRO A 559 -3.27 -40.35 -12.85
C PRO A 559 -2.63 -41.62 -13.43
N GLY A 560 -1.35 -41.54 -13.82
CA GLY A 560 -0.61 -42.62 -14.49
C GLY A 560 -0.35 -42.39 -15.99
N ASP A 561 -1.03 -41.43 -16.62
CA ASP A 561 -0.77 -41.02 -18.01
C ASP A 561 0.62 -40.40 -18.20
N THR A 562 1.16 -40.52 -19.43
CA THR A 562 2.28 -39.69 -19.91
C THR A 562 1.77 -38.71 -20.97
N VAL A 563 2.21 -37.45 -20.89
CA VAL A 563 1.96 -36.35 -21.85
C VAL A 563 3.25 -36.04 -22.60
N GLU A 564 3.15 -35.79 -23.90
CA GLU A 564 4.24 -35.22 -24.71
C GLU A 564 4.11 -33.69 -24.73
N ILE A 565 5.21 -32.99 -24.48
CA ILE A 565 5.28 -31.53 -24.39
C ILE A 565 6.28 -31.04 -25.42
N SER A 566 5.87 -30.09 -26.26
CA SER A 566 6.73 -29.44 -27.25
C SER A 566 6.81 -27.94 -26.97
N VAL A 567 8.04 -27.43 -26.84
CA VAL A 567 8.33 -26.02 -26.55
C VAL A 567 9.08 -25.43 -27.74
N LYS A 568 8.56 -24.35 -28.31
CA LYS A 568 9.26 -23.61 -29.36
C LYS A 568 10.01 -22.44 -28.75
N ALA A 569 11.30 -22.36 -29.00
CA ALA A 569 12.16 -21.24 -28.63
C ALA A 569 12.76 -20.57 -29.87
N LYS A 570 13.29 -19.36 -29.68
CA LYS A 570 14.27 -18.73 -30.55
C LYS A 570 15.41 -18.19 -29.71
N ASP A 571 16.52 -18.02 -30.39
CA ASP A 571 17.70 -17.27 -29.98
C ASP A 571 18.16 -16.47 -31.21
N ASP A 572 18.89 -15.36 -31.05
CA ASP A 572 19.34 -14.53 -32.17
C ASP A 572 20.83 -14.68 -32.54
N ASN A 573 21.65 -15.34 -31.73
CA ASN A 573 23.07 -15.57 -32.04
C ASN A 573 23.61 -16.93 -31.55
N SER A 574 23.72 -17.16 -30.23
CA SER A 574 24.44 -18.31 -29.68
C SER A 574 23.67 -19.63 -29.68
N GLY A 575 22.35 -19.59 -29.75
CA GLY A 575 21.49 -20.77 -29.89
C GLY A 575 21.46 -21.67 -28.65
N PHE A 576 21.14 -22.95 -28.85
CA PHE A 576 20.83 -23.89 -27.76
C PHE A 576 21.65 -25.18 -27.74
N LYS A 577 22.46 -25.41 -28.77
CA LYS A 577 23.10 -26.71 -29.02
C LYS A 577 24.56 -26.54 -29.43
N GLY A 578 25.45 -27.11 -28.63
CA GLY A 578 26.89 -26.99 -28.79
C GLY A 578 27.53 -27.92 -29.84
N GLU A 579 28.80 -27.69 -30.12
CA GLU A 579 29.62 -28.46 -31.09
C GLU A 579 29.62 -29.96 -30.73
N TYR A 580 29.78 -30.27 -29.44
CA TYR A 580 29.73 -31.64 -28.91
C TYR A 580 28.31 -32.20 -28.76
N SER A 581 27.29 -31.55 -29.34
CA SER A 581 25.86 -31.90 -29.24
C SER A 581 25.31 -31.94 -27.80
N TRP A 582 25.94 -31.20 -26.87
CA TRP A 582 25.27 -30.80 -25.64
C TRP A 582 24.14 -29.81 -25.98
N LEU A 583 23.09 -29.82 -25.16
CA LEU A 583 21.85 -29.08 -25.39
C LEU A 583 21.45 -28.38 -24.10
N ASN A 584 21.00 -27.13 -24.21
CA ASN A 584 20.40 -26.36 -23.12
C ASN A 584 18.87 -26.32 -23.29
N PRO A 585 18.13 -27.38 -22.91
CA PRO A 585 16.67 -27.38 -22.99
C PRO A 585 16.05 -26.44 -21.95
N PRO A 586 14.84 -25.91 -22.21
CA PRO A 586 14.06 -25.21 -21.20
C PRO A 586 13.78 -26.12 -20.00
N SER A 587 13.88 -25.58 -18.79
CA SER A 587 13.36 -26.24 -17.59
C SER A 587 11.92 -25.77 -17.36
N ILE A 588 10.99 -26.71 -17.25
CA ILE A 588 9.58 -26.46 -16.94
C ILE A 588 9.23 -27.14 -15.62
N TYR A 589 8.57 -26.40 -14.73
CA TYR A 589 8.12 -26.88 -13.43
C TYR A 589 6.61 -26.68 -13.26
N TYR A 590 5.87 -27.78 -13.18
CA TYR A 590 4.45 -27.78 -12.85
C TYR A 590 4.25 -27.70 -11.34
N TYR A 591 3.38 -26.78 -10.89
CA TYR A 591 2.95 -26.71 -9.50
C TYR A 591 1.68 -27.54 -9.29
N THR A 592 1.60 -28.19 -8.13
CA THR A 592 0.50 -29.10 -7.76
C THR A 592 0.21 -28.96 -6.26
N SER A 593 -0.82 -29.67 -5.74
CA SER A 593 -1.13 -29.70 -4.31
C SER A 593 -0.07 -30.45 -3.47
N GLY A 594 1.13 -29.88 -3.31
CA GLY A 594 2.22 -30.40 -2.47
C GLY A 594 3.30 -31.20 -3.19
N SER A 595 3.49 -31.02 -4.50
CA SER A 595 4.63 -31.54 -5.24
C SER A 595 4.95 -30.66 -6.45
N THR A 596 6.20 -30.62 -6.86
CA THR A 596 6.63 -30.00 -8.13
C THR A 596 7.02 -31.12 -9.10
N MET A 597 6.57 -31.06 -10.35
CA MET A 597 6.97 -32.01 -11.39
C MET A 597 7.73 -31.29 -12.50
N SER A 598 8.83 -31.88 -12.99
CA SER A 598 9.60 -31.34 -14.12
C SER A 598 9.40 -32.15 -15.41
N VAL A 599 9.59 -31.49 -16.54
CA VAL A 599 9.54 -32.10 -17.88
C VAL A 599 10.92 -32.64 -18.25
N TYR A 600 10.99 -33.87 -18.78
CA TYR A 600 12.23 -34.43 -19.32
C TYR A 600 12.28 -34.23 -20.84
N PHE A 601 13.13 -33.32 -21.30
CA PHE A 601 13.39 -33.08 -22.73
C PHE A 601 14.46 -34.04 -23.25
N ASP A 602 14.15 -34.76 -24.33
CA ASP A 602 15.04 -35.77 -24.92
C ASP A 602 15.39 -35.50 -26.40
N LYS A 603 14.77 -34.49 -27.02
CA LYS A 603 15.00 -34.11 -28.43
C LYS A 603 14.93 -32.60 -28.62
N TYR A 604 15.69 -32.10 -29.59
CA TYR A 604 15.59 -30.75 -30.14
C TYR A 604 15.61 -30.82 -31.66
N ASP A 605 14.85 -29.93 -32.29
CA ASP A 605 14.61 -29.87 -33.74
C ASP A 605 15.11 -28.51 -34.26
N GLU A 606 16.34 -28.51 -34.78
CA GLU A 606 17.08 -27.30 -35.19
C GLU A 606 16.41 -26.51 -36.33
N GLU A 607 15.69 -27.18 -37.24
CA GLU A 607 15.02 -26.52 -38.37
C GLU A 607 13.75 -25.77 -37.91
N SER A 608 13.10 -26.20 -36.83
CA SER A 608 11.84 -25.61 -36.35
C SER A 608 11.96 -24.82 -35.04
N GLY A 609 13.08 -24.97 -34.32
CA GLY A 609 13.33 -24.36 -33.00
C GLY A 609 12.57 -25.06 -31.87
N VAL A 610 12.28 -26.36 -32.00
CA VAL A 610 11.34 -27.07 -31.10
C VAL A 610 12.05 -28.12 -30.24
N PHE A 611 12.02 -27.93 -28.93
CA PHE A 611 12.32 -28.94 -27.93
C PHE A 611 11.13 -29.88 -27.75
N LYS A 612 11.39 -31.18 -27.56
CA LYS A 612 10.35 -32.18 -27.27
C LYS A 612 10.74 -32.99 -26.04
N GLY A 613 9.77 -33.17 -25.15
CA GLY A 613 9.95 -33.85 -23.89
C GLY A 613 8.69 -34.56 -23.42
N THR A 614 8.78 -35.25 -22.30
CA THR A 614 7.68 -35.99 -21.71
C THR A 614 7.49 -35.65 -20.24
N LEU A 615 6.23 -35.68 -19.81
CA LEU A 615 5.83 -35.57 -18.42
C LEU A 615 4.97 -36.79 -18.07
N LYS A 616 5.41 -37.58 -17.10
CA LYS A 616 4.63 -38.71 -16.58
C LYS A 616 3.89 -38.29 -15.32
N ILE A 617 2.56 -38.27 -15.37
CA ILE A 617 1.70 -38.04 -14.21
C ILE A 617 1.77 -39.27 -13.31
N PRO A 618 2.19 -39.18 -12.04
CA PRO A 618 2.22 -40.33 -11.14
C PRO A 618 0.79 -40.86 -10.86
N SER A 619 0.66 -42.18 -10.64
CA SER A 619 -0.65 -42.78 -10.29
C SER A 619 -1.14 -42.40 -8.88
N TYR A 620 -0.26 -41.84 -8.06
CA TYR A 620 -0.47 -41.52 -6.64
C TYR A 620 -0.57 -40.01 -6.35
N ILE A 621 -0.72 -39.18 -7.38
CA ILE A 621 -0.85 -37.72 -7.24
C ILE A 621 -2.32 -37.27 -7.29
N SER A 622 -2.64 -36.13 -6.68
CA SER A 622 -4.00 -35.56 -6.69
C SER A 622 -4.44 -35.11 -8.08
N THR A 623 -5.69 -35.40 -8.44
CA THR A 623 -6.37 -34.81 -9.59
C THR A 623 -6.60 -33.30 -9.37
N GLY A 624 -6.66 -32.52 -10.44
CA GLY A 624 -6.74 -31.04 -10.40
C GLY A 624 -6.29 -30.38 -11.71
N VAL A 625 -6.14 -29.05 -11.66
CA VAL A 625 -5.52 -28.26 -12.74
C VAL A 625 -4.02 -28.18 -12.49
N TYR A 626 -3.21 -28.48 -13.51
CA TYR A 626 -1.75 -28.53 -13.43
C TYR A 626 -1.16 -27.47 -14.37
N THR A 627 -0.86 -26.30 -13.82
CA THR A 627 -0.27 -25.18 -14.57
C THR A 627 1.26 -25.23 -14.49
N ILE A 628 1.94 -24.62 -15.47
CA ILE A 628 3.39 -24.38 -15.38
C ILE A 628 3.60 -23.25 -14.37
N GLY A 629 4.14 -23.57 -13.21
CA GLY A 629 4.38 -22.64 -12.11
C GLY A 629 5.56 -21.70 -12.37
N ASN A 630 6.63 -22.24 -12.95
CA ASN A 630 7.71 -21.45 -13.54
C ASN A 630 8.39 -22.21 -14.69
N MET A 631 9.06 -21.46 -15.56
CA MET A 631 9.87 -21.96 -16.66
C MET A 631 11.09 -21.06 -16.85
N TYR A 632 12.23 -21.63 -17.23
CA TYR A 632 13.39 -20.85 -17.67
C TYR A 632 14.15 -21.54 -18.80
N VAL A 633 14.91 -20.75 -19.56
CA VAL A 633 15.73 -21.21 -20.69
C VAL A 633 17.07 -20.44 -20.70
N TYR A 634 18.11 -21.15 -21.13
CA TYR A 634 19.47 -20.61 -21.34
C TYR A 634 19.88 -20.84 -22.80
N ASP A 635 20.65 -19.91 -23.34
CA ASP A 635 21.35 -20.02 -24.62
C ASP A 635 22.73 -20.70 -24.43
N LEU A 636 23.67 -20.59 -25.37
CA LEU A 636 25.06 -21.05 -25.16
C LEU A 636 25.95 -19.98 -24.49
N ALA A 637 25.62 -18.70 -24.60
CA ALA A 637 26.33 -17.59 -23.95
C ALA A 637 26.06 -17.45 -22.43
N ARG A 638 25.12 -18.26 -21.90
CA ARG A 638 24.52 -18.21 -20.57
C ARG A 638 23.65 -16.97 -20.28
N ASN A 639 23.13 -16.27 -21.30
CA ASN A 639 22.01 -15.36 -21.07
C ASN A 639 20.74 -16.19 -20.79
N SER A 640 19.75 -15.62 -20.11
CA SER A 640 18.61 -16.40 -19.60
C SER A 640 17.32 -15.61 -19.46
N LYS A 641 16.20 -16.29 -19.72
CA LYS A 641 14.85 -15.74 -19.56
C LYS A 641 14.03 -16.64 -18.66
N TYR A 642 13.39 -16.04 -17.66
CA TYR A 642 12.51 -16.69 -16.68
C TYR A 642 11.07 -16.26 -16.91
N TYR A 643 10.14 -17.17 -16.67
CA TYR A 643 8.70 -16.98 -16.80
C TYR A 643 8.04 -17.55 -15.54
N TYR A 644 7.10 -16.82 -14.92
CA TYR A 644 6.47 -17.18 -13.65
C TYR A 644 4.94 -17.11 -13.73
N TRP A 645 4.25 -18.10 -13.16
CA TRP A 645 2.77 -18.14 -13.20
C TRP A 645 2.10 -16.93 -12.54
N ASP A 646 2.75 -16.34 -11.54
CA ASP A 646 2.20 -15.21 -10.79
C ASP A 646 2.33 -13.87 -11.56
N HIS A 647 3.14 -13.83 -12.63
CA HIS A 647 3.23 -12.70 -13.55
C HIS A 647 2.08 -12.75 -14.57
N ILE A 648 1.30 -11.67 -14.67
CA ILE A 648 0.08 -11.61 -15.49
C ILE A 648 0.39 -11.68 -17.00
N GLU A 649 1.55 -11.19 -17.38
CA GLU A 649 2.14 -11.18 -18.72
C GLU A 649 2.63 -12.55 -19.19
N ASP A 650 3.03 -13.44 -18.28
CA ASP A 650 3.54 -14.79 -18.59
C ASP A 650 2.41 -15.83 -18.71
N LYS A 651 1.31 -15.64 -17.95
CA LYS A 651 0.14 -16.54 -17.96
C LYS A 651 -0.38 -16.91 -19.37
N PRO A 652 -0.50 -15.99 -20.37
CA PRO A 652 -0.91 -16.31 -21.74
C PRO A 652 -0.02 -17.32 -22.49
N LEU A 653 1.26 -17.44 -22.11
CA LEU A 653 2.19 -18.43 -22.66
C LEU A 653 2.16 -19.72 -21.84
N LEU A 654 2.26 -19.60 -20.51
CA LEU A 654 2.33 -20.73 -19.59
C LEU A 654 1.05 -21.58 -19.58
N SER A 655 -0.13 -20.97 -19.77
CA SER A 655 -1.42 -21.68 -19.75
C SER A 655 -1.63 -22.63 -20.92
N LYS A 656 -0.88 -22.45 -22.03
CA LYS A 656 -0.88 -23.40 -23.15
C LYS A 656 -0.30 -24.76 -22.77
N GLY A 657 0.54 -24.79 -21.73
CA GLY A 657 1.10 -26.01 -21.16
C GLY A 657 0.21 -26.68 -20.10
N THR A 658 -0.93 -26.09 -19.72
CA THR A 658 -1.75 -26.59 -18.61
C THR A 658 -2.40 -27.94 -18.91
N ILE A 659 -2.34 -28.83 -17.92
CA ILE A 659 -2.87 -30.20 -18.01
C ILE A 659 -4.02 -30.36 -16.99
N LEU A 660 -5.12 -30.98 -17.40
CA LEU A 660 -6.22 -31.35 -16.51
C LEU A 660 -6.10 -32.83 -16.12
N VAL A 661 -5.60 -33.10 -14.91
CA VAL A 661 -5.54 -34.46 -14.35
C VAL A 661 -6.86 -34.74 -13.65
N LYS A 662 -7.67 -35.67 -14.16
CA LYS A 662 -9.05 -35.90 -13.70
C LYS A 662 -9.25 -37.29 -13.10
N LYS A 663 -10.22 -37.41 -12.19
CA LYS A 663 -10.68 -38.71 -11.70
C LYS A 663 -11.70 -39.38 -12.62
N ASP A 664 -12.48 -38.57 -13.34
CA ASP A 664 -13.32 -38.99 -14.47
C ASP A 664 -13.06 -38.04 -15.65
N ILE A 665 -12.73 -38.59 -16.82
CA ILE A 665 -12.46 -37.82 -18.05
C ILE A 665 -13.67 -36.97 -18.49
N ASN A 666 -14.89 -37.36 -18.09
CA ASN A 666 -16.15 -36.67 -18.39
C ASN A 666 -16.41 -35.44 -17.50
N GLU A 667 -15.71 -35.34 -16.36
CA GLU A 667 -15.79 -34.21 -15.42
C GLU A 667 -15.46 -32.89 -16.13
N LYS A 668 -16.10 -31.80 -15.73
CA LYS A 668 -15.80 -30.45 -16.25
C LYS A 668 -15.15 -29.62 -15.16
N LEU A 669 -13.99 -29.03 -15.48
CA LEU A 669 -13.24 -28.16 -14.58
C LEU A 669 -13.22 -26.76 -15.23
N PRO A 670 -14.10 -25.83 -14.83
CA PRO A 670 -14.15 -24.50 -15.44
C PRO A 670 -12.84 -23.72 -15.25
N PRO A 671 -12.35 -23.03 -16.29
CA PRO A 671 -11.10 -22.29 -16.21
C PRO A 671 -11.19 -21.09 -15.26
N VAL A 672 -10.07 -20.75 -14.62
CA VAL A 672 -9.87 -19.44 -14.02
C VAL A 672 -9.65 -18.40 -15.13
N ILE A 673 -10.18 -17.19 -14.93
CA ILE A 673 -9.87 -16.00 -15.75
C ILE A 673 -8.95 -15.10 -14.93
N SER A 674 -7.96 -14.48 -15.56
CA SER A 674 -7.04 -13.51 -14.94
C SER A 674 -6.93 -12.28 -15.84
N THR A 675 -6.92 -11.08 -15.25
CA THR A 675 -6.70 -9.83 -15.99
C THR A 675 -6.03 -8.77 -15.12
N ASP A 676 -5.36 -7.82 -15.75
CA ASP A 676 -4.82 -6.58 -15.16
C ASP A 676 -5.88 -5.48 -14.92
N ILE A 677 -7.13 -5.70 -15.36
CA ILE A 677 -8.24 -4.77 -15.13
C ILE A 677 -8.86 -4.95 -13.74
N GLU A 678 -8.85 -3.88 -12.95
CA GLU A 678 -9.62 -3.76 -11.69
C GLU A 678 -10.95 -3.02 -11.92
N GLU A 679 -12.03 -3.46 -11.26
CA GLU A 679 -13.37 -2.88 -11.42
C GLU A 679 -13.41 -1.39 -11.01
N GLY A 680 -13.88 -0.54 -11.92
CA GLY A 680 -13.98 0.91 -11.76
C GLY A 680 -12.66 1.68 -11.93
N LYS A 681 -11.54 1.00 -12.20
CA LYS A 681 -10.22 1.64 -12.29
C LYS A 681 -10.02 2.44 -13.57
N VAL A 682 -9.12 3.41 -13.49
CA VAL A 682 -8.81 4.38 -14.54
C VAL A 682 -7.43 4.06 -15.14
N TYR A 683 -7.36 3.99 -16.46
CA TYR A 683 -6.15 3.67 -17.25
C TYR A 683 -5.87 4.79 -18.28
N LYS A 684 -4.62 4.88 -18.76
CA LYS A 684 -4.19 5.89 -19.76
C LYS A 684 -4.20 5.30 -21.18
N ALA A 685 -4.70 6.06 -22.15
CA ALA A 685 -4.60 5.71 -23.57
C ALA A 685 -3.16 5.92 -24.10
N PRO A 686 -2.59 4.98 -24.89
CA PRO A 686 -3.15 3.69 -25.29
C PRO A 686 -3.06 2.64 -24.17
N PHE A 687 -4.18 1.99 -23.83
CA PHE A 687 -4.22 0.89 -22.86
C PHE A 687 -4.47 -0.44 -23.55
N THR A 688 -3.70 -1.48 -23.23
CA THR A 688 -3.88 -2.84 -23.76
C THR A 688 -4.14 -3.81 -22.61
N PRO A 689 -5.42 -4.15 -22.33
CA PRO A 689 -5.78 -5.20 -21.38
C PRO A 689 -5.00 -6.49 -21.56
N ILE A 690 -4.34 -6.95 -20.50
CA ILE A 690 -3.81 -8.30 -20.41
C ILE A 690 -4.93 -9.19 -19.88
N VAL A 691 -5.37 -10.14 -20.70
CA VAL A 691 -6.38 -11.13 -20.31
C VAL A 691 -5.85 -12.53 -20.59
N SER A 692 -5.81 -13.34 -19.55
CA SER A 692 -5.38 -14.74 -19.58
C SER A 692 -6.44 -15.64 -18.95
N SER A 693 -6.25 -16.93 -19.16
CA SER A 693 -7.05 -17.99 -18.57
C SER A 693 -6.11 -19.15 -18.27
N ASP A 694 -6.35 -19.87 -17.19
CA ASP A 694 -5.46 -20.94 -16.74
C ASP A 694 -5.36 -22.11 -17.73
N HIS A 695 -6.42 -22.37 -18.51
CA HIS A 695 -6.41 -23.33 -19.62
C HIS A 695 -7.46 -23.04 -20.72
N GLY A 696 -7.08 -23.32 -21.97
CA GLY A 696 -8.01 -23.37 -23.10
C GLY A 696 -7.97 -22.11 -23.97
N THR A 697 -9.13 -21.50 -24.21
CA THR A 697 -9.30 -20.40 -25.18
C THR A 697 -10.17 -19.28 -24.63
N ILE A 698 -9.90 -18.04 -25.03
CA ILE A 698 -10.59 -16.84 -24.56
C ILE A 698 -11.31 -16.18 -25.73
N LYS A 699 -12.48 -15.61 -25.45
CA LYS A 699 -13.17 -14.63 -26.31
C LYS A 699 -13.54 -13.41 -25.49
N MET A 700 -13.42 -12.22 -26.09
CA MET A 700 -13.70 -10.96 -25.42
C MET A 700 -14.67 -10.10 -26.25
N LEU A 701 -15.57 -9.42 -25.56
CA LEU A 701 -16.38 -8.33 -26.11
C LEU A 701 -16.07 -7.05 -25.35
N LEU A 702 -15.61 -6.01 -26.05
CA LEU A 702 -15.36 -4.67 -25.50
C LEU A 702 -16.53 -3.76 -25.92
N ASN A 703 -17.35 -3.32 -24.95
CA ASN A 703 -18.61 -2.61 -25.21
C ASN A 703 -19.46 -3.33 -26.30
N ASP A 704 -19.73 -4.61 -26.05
CA ASP A 704 -20.49 -5.56 -26.89
C ASP A 704 -19.96 -5.85 -28.32
N LYS A 705 -18.75 -5.35 -28.66
CA LYS A 705 -18.07 -5.59 -29.94
C LYS A 705 -16.91 -6.58 -29.77
N GLU A 706 -16.70 -7.46 -30.76
CA GLU A 706 -15.60 -8.45 -30.73
C GLU A 706 -14.23 -7.77 -30.56
N TYR A 707 -13.42 -8.29 -29.62
CA TYR A 707 -12.17 -7.68 -29.20
C TYR A 707 -11.03 -8.71 -29.10
N ASN A 708 -9.88 -8.39 -29.70
CA ASN A 708 -8.76 -9.31 -29.89
C ASN A 708 -7.47 -8.90 -29.16
N GLY A 709 -7.53 -7.95 -28.20
CA GLY A 709 -6.35 -7.43 -27.50
C GLY A 709 -5.65 -6.26 -28.20
N GLU A 710 -6.32 -5.58 -29.13
CA GLU A 710 -5.79 -4.39 -29.82
C GLU A 710 -5.75 -3.17 -28.86
N PRO A 711 -4.75 -2.27 -28.93
CA PRO A 711 -4.63 -1.16 -27.98
C PRO A 711 -5.83 -0.19 -28.00
N ILE A 712 -6.42 0.03 -26.82
CA ILE A 712 -7.55 0.96 -26.59
C ILE A 712 -7.01 2.39 -26.57
N ASN A 713 -7.05 3.01 -27.75
CA ASN A 713 -6.61 4.40 -27.99
C ASN A 713 -7.71 5.45 -27.71
N LYS A 714 -8.97 5.04 -27.54
CA LYS A 714 -10.12 5.95 -27.44
C LYS A 714 -10.50 6.20 -25.99
N LEU A 715 -10.80 7.45 -25.62
CA LEU A 715 -11.25 7.81 -24.28
C LEU A 715 -12.68 7.33 -24.01
N GLY A 716 -13.03 7.07 -22.75
CA GLY A 716 -14.40 6.77 -22.33
C GLY A 716 -14.49 5.64 -21.31
N ASP A 717 -15.74 5.24 -21.01
CA ASP A 717 -16.06 4.14 -20.11
C ASP A 717 -16.20 2.82 -20.90
N TYR A 718 -15.63 1.75 -20.36
CA TYR A 718 -15.48 0.47 -21.02
C TYR A 718 -15.94 -0.69 -20.16
N HIS A 719 -16.53 -1.67 -20.83
CA HIS A 719 -16.90 -2.95 -20.26
C HIS A 719 -16.26 -4.05 -21.09
N LEU A 720 -15.44 -4.89 -20.45
CA LEU A 720 -14.90 -6.09 -21.07
C LEU A 720 -15.66 -7.31 -20.56
N TYR A 721 -16.37 -7.99 -21.46
CA TYR A 721 -17.00 -9.28 -21.18
C TYR A 721 -16.11 -10.40 -21.72
N ILE A 722 -15.56 -11.19 -20.79
CA ILE A 722 -14.59 -12.25 -21.06
C ILE A 722 -15.31 -13.60 -20.95
N THR A 723 -15.14 -14.46 -21.93
CA THR A 723 -15.59 -15.86 -21.91
C THR A 723 -14.38 -16.77 -22.14
N ALA A 724 -14.01 -17.54 -21.11
CA ALA A 724 -13.00 -18.59 -21.22
C ALA A 724 -13.68 -19.94 -21.46
N THR A 725 -13.21 -20.69 -22.44
CA THR A 725 -13.65 -22.07 -22.76
C THR A 725 -12.46 -23.00 -22.56
N GLY A 726 -12.55 -23.89 -21.58
CA GLY A 726 -11.46 -24.78 -21.16
C GLY A 726 -11.10 -25.83 -22.20
N VAL A 727 -9.93 -26.47 -22.04
CA VAL A 727 -9.46 -27.56 -22.93
C VAL A 727 -10.39 -28.78 -22.94
N ASP A 728 -11.29 -28.90 -21.96
CA ASP A 728 -12.33 -29.92 -21.86
C ASP A 728 -13.72 -29.45 -22.32
N GLY A 729 -13.86 -28.20 -22.79
CA GLY A 729 -15.14 -27.59 -23.16
C GLY A 729 -16.03 -27.15 -21.98
N SER A 730 -15.46 -27.02 -20.78
CA SER A 730 -16.04 -26.21 -19.70
C SER A 730 -16.02 -24.72 -20.06
N VAL A 731 -16.80 -23.88 -19.36
CA VAL A 731 -16.91 -22.44 -19.64
C VAL A 731 -16.95 -21.64 -18.33
N SER A 732 -16.20 -20.54 -18.31
CA SER A 732 -16.23 -19.49 -17.29
C SER A 732 -16.45 -18.13 -17.95
N THR A 733 -17.09 -17.19 -17.24
CA THR A 733 -17.37 -15.84 -17.76
C THR A 733 -17.15 -14.78 -16.70
N GLN A 734 -16.51 -13.67 -17.09
CA GLN A 734 -16.30 -12.50 -16.24
C GLN A 734 -16.77 -11.25 -16.99
N LYS A 735 -17.36 -10.28 -16.27
CA LYS A 735 -17.48 -8.90 -16.75
C LYS A 735 -16.63 -8.03 -15.83
N VAL A 736 -15.88 -7.11 -16.41
CA VAL A 736 -15.20 -6.03 -15.68
C VAL A 736 -15.49 -4.69 -16.36
N SER A 737 -15.60 -3.62 -15.57
CA SER A 737 -15.86 -2.25 -16.02
C SER A 737 -14.68 -1.36 -15.63
N PHE A 738 -14.21 -0.50 -16.54
CA PHE A 738 -13.05 0.38 -16.33
C PHE A 738 -13.17 1.65 -17.18
N LYS A 739 -12.33 2.65 -16.93
CA LYS A 739 -12.29 3.90 -17.70
C LYS A 739 -10.93 4.10 -18.36
N VAL A 740 -10.92 4.55 -19.61
CA VAL A 740 -9.70 5.02 -20.29
C VAL A 740 -9.77 6.54 -20.44
N ILE A 741 -8.77 7.21 -19.92
CA ILE A 741 -8.54 8.66 -20.04
C ILE A 741 -7.18 8.91 -20.70
N THR A 742 -6.79 10.17 -20.77
CA THR A 742 -5.44 10.57 -21.18
C THR A 742 -4.90 11.65 -20.24
N GLU A 743 -3.70 12.14 -20.49
CA GLU A 743 -3.14 13.29 -19.78
C GLU A 743 -2.45 14.27 -20.72
N ILE A 744 -2.38 15.53 -20.29
CA ILE A 744 -1.62 16.60 -20.93
C ILE A 744 -0.43 16.91 -20.02
N ASN A 745 0.75 16.50 -20.43
CA ASN A 745 2.04 16.82 -19.81
C ASN A 745 2.93 17.62 -20.77
N ASN A 746 4.13 18.02 -20.34
CA ASN A 746 5.03 18.90 -21.11
C ASN A 746 5.45 18.35 -22.49
N GLU A 747 5.37 17.04 -22.73
CA GLU A 747 5.79 16.39 -23.98
C GLU A 747 4.59 16.03 -24.90
N THR A 748 3.36 16.23 -24.40
CA THR A 748 2.13 15.80 -25.06
C THR A 748 1.79 16.66 -26.27
N LYS A 749 1.54 16.03 -27.43
CA LYS A 749 1.12 16.76 -28.64
C LYS A 749 -0.41 16.91 -28.69
N PRO A 750 -0.96 18.12 -28.95
CA PRO A 750 -2.41 18.32 -29.06
C PRO A 750 -3.08 17.43 -30.11
N GLU A 751 -2.40 17.16 -31.24
CA GLU A 751 -2.90 16.27 -32.30
C GLU A 751 -3.20 14.84 -31.79
N GLU A 752 -2.38 14.32 -30.88
CA GLU A 752 -2.56 12.98 -30.32
C GLU A 752 -3.82 12.95 -29.45
N ILE A 753 -3.96 13.93 -28.55
CA ILE A 753 -5.13 14.11 -27.67
C ILE A 753 -6.43 14.31 -28.45
N ILE A 754 -6.40 15.15 -29.51
CA ILE A 754 -7.56 15.40 -30.39
C ILE A 754 -8.06 14.10 -31.02
N ASN A 755 -7.16 13.26 -31.54
CA ASN A 755 -7.55 11.97 -32.13
C ASN A 755 -8.20 11.03 -31.10
N GLN A 756 -7.73 11.02 -29.85
CA GLN A 756 -8.32 10.22 -28.77
C GLN A 756 -9.72 10.72 -28.36
N ILE A 757 -9.93 12.04 -28.31
CA ILE A 757 -11.23 12.69 -28.02
C ILE A 757 -12.24 12.44 -29.15
N ILE A 758 -11.87 12.74 -30.40
CA ILE A 758 -12.78 12.68 -31.56
C ILE A 758 -13.08 11.23 -31.96
N GLY A 759 -12.14 10.31 -31.76
CA GLY A 759 -12.35 8.88 -31.98
C GLY A 759 -13.29 8.22 -30.96
N SER A 760 -13.47 8.82 -29.77
CA SER A 760 -14.28 8.28 -28.68
C SER A 760 -15.79 8.34 -28.97
N GLU A 761 -16.51 7.26 -28.67
CA GLU A 761 -17.97 7.14 -28.83
C GLU A 761 -18.75 7.77 -27.66
N GLU A 762 -18.10 8.05 -26.52
CA GLU A 762 -18.75 8.64 -25.35
C GLU A 762 -19.06 10.12 -25.50
N LYS A 763 -20.15 10.60 -24.89
CA LYS A 763 -20.45 12.04 -24.90
C LYS A 763 -19.58 12.86 -23.97
N VAL A 764 -19.13 12.28 -22.86
CA VAL A 764 -18.31 12.95 -21.85
C VAL A 764 -16.98 12.22 -21.75
N VAL A 765 -15.87 12.93 -21.96
CA VAL A 765 -14.51 12.38 -21.83
C VAL A 765 -13.72 13.18 -20.79
N SER A 766 -12.81 12.49 -20.09
CA SER A 766 -12.02 13.06 -19.01
C SER A 766 -10.53 13.04 -19.36
N ILE A 767 -9.81 14.09 -18.96
CA ILE A 767 -8.39 14.33 -19.25
C ILE A 767 -7.74 14.87 -17.98
N GLU A 768 -6.57 14.37 -17.59
CA GLU A 768 -5.74 14.99 -16.55
C GLU A 768 -4.82 16.06 -17.16
N VAL A 769 -4.55 17.13 -16.42
CA VAL A 769 -3.62 18.20 -16.85
C VAL A 769 -2.50 18.33 -15.81
N LYS A 770 -1.26 18.14 -16.27
CA LYS A 770 -0.02 18.03 -15.47
C LYS A 770 1.18 18.77 -16.10
N ASN A 771 0.96 19.55 -17.15
CA ASN A 771 1.99 20.44 -17.68
C ASN A 771 2.25 21.61 -16.71
N GLU A 772 3.49 22.09 -16.66
CA GLU A 772 3.92 23.11 -15.67
C GLU A 772 3.17 24.45 -15.78
N SER A 773 2.66 24.79 -16.95
CA SER A 773 1.86 25.99 -17.19
C SER A 773 0.38 25.85 -16.79
N LEU A 774 -0.11 24.61 -16.60
CA LEU A 774 -1.54 24.28 -16.46
C LEU A 774 -2.39 24.87 -17.60
N GLU A 775 -1.89 24.77 -18.83
CA GLU A 775 -2.53 25.23 -20.06
C GLU A 775 -3.12 24.08 -20.89
N VAL A 776 -4.31 24.31 -21.44
CA VAL A 776 -4.92 23.47 -22.48
C VAL A 776 -4.75 24.15 -23.83
N ASP A 777 -4.18 23.43 -24.79
CA ASP A 777 -3.94 23.95 -26.14
C ASP A 777 -5.24 24.33 -26.87
N LYS A 778 -5.22 25.49 -27.52
CA LYS A 778 -6.38 26.05 -28.23
C LYS A 778 -7.02 25.06 -29.23
N SER A 779 -6.21 24.27 -29.94
CA SER A 779 -6.66 23.36 -31.00
C SER A 779 -7.61 22.27 -30.50
N ILE A 780 -7.54 21.90 -29.21
CA ILE A 780 -8.47 20.94 -28.59
C ILE A 780 -9.91 21.50 -28.59
N PHE A 781 -10.07 22.79 -28.30
CA PHE A 781 -11.37 23.48 -28.34
C PHE A 781 -11.85 23.69 -29.78
N GLU A 782 -10.94 23.99 -30.70
CA GLU A 782 -11.26 24.12 -32.13
C GLU A 782 -11.76 22.79 -32.74
N ALA A 783 -11.21 21.66 -32.29
CA ALA A 783 -11.56 20.33 -32.78
C ALA A 783 -12.93 19.83 -32.28
N ILE A 784 -13.34 20.17 -31.05
CA ILE A 784 -14.64 19.74 -30.49
C ILE A 784 -15.79 20.71 -30.80
N LYS A 785 -15.52 21.90 -31.33
CA LYS A 785 -16.51 22.93 -31.68
C LYS A 785 -17.69 22.37 -32.49
N GLY A 786 -18.91 22.70 -32.06
CA GLY A 786 -20.16 22.28 -32.69
C GLY A 786 -20.54 20.82 -32.49
N LEU A 787 -19.76 20.04 -31.73
CA LEU A 787 -20.06 18.64 -31.42
C LEU A 787 -20.79 18.52 -30.06
N ASP A 788 -21.73 17.58 -29.98
CA ASP A 788 -22.41 17.13 -28.75
C ASP A 788 -21.44 16.25 -27.92
N LYS A 789 -20.37 16.90 -27.44
CA LYS A 789 -19.18 16.28 -26.84
C LYS A 789 -18.64 17.19 -25.73
N THR A 790 -18.67 16.74 -24.49
CA THR A 790 -18.09 17.42 -23.33
C THR A 790 -16.69 16.88 -23.03
N VAL A 791 -15.72 17.78 -22.90
CA VAL A 791 -14.36 17.44 -22.44
C VAL A 791 -14.14 18.04 -21.06
N SER A 792 -13.77 17.19 -20.10
CA SER A 792 -13.51 17.55 -18.70
C SER A 792 -12.01 17.44 -18.38
N PHE A 793 -11.37 18.58 -18.13
CA PHE A 793 -9.97 18.71 -17.74
C PHE A 793 -9.84 18.74 -16.21
N THR A 794 -9.07 17.83 -15.64
CA THR A 794 -8.92 17.63 -14.19
C THR A 794 -7.50 17.95 -13.74
N GLN A 795 -7.37 18.73 -12.66
CA GLN A 795 -6.11 19.09 -12.02
C GLN A 795 -5.89 18.29 -10.73
N GLU A 796 -4.64 18.22 -10.27
CA GLU A 796 -4.23 17.42 -9.10
C GLU A 796 -4.83 17.90 -7.76
N ASP A 797 -5.30 19.14 -7.68
CA ASP A 797 -6.02 19.70 -6.51
C ASP A 797 -7.48 19.20 -6.40
N GLY A 798 -7.99 18.57 -7.47
CA GLY A 798 -9.36 18.12 -7.66
C GLY A 798 -10.24 19.10 -8.46
N THR A 799 -9.71 20.21 -8.97
CA THR A 799 -10.47 21.17 -9.78
C THR A 799 -10.72 20.62 -11.18
N VAL A 800 -11.97 20.69 -11.65
CA VAL A 800 -12.40 20.13 -12.94
C VAL A 800 -13.09 21.18 -13.80
N TRP A 801 -12.56 21.44 -14.98
CA TRP A 801 -13.15 22.30 -16.01
C TRP A 801 -13.83 21.48 -17.09
N SER A 802 -15.12 21.68 -17.33
CA SER A 802 -15.88 20.98 -18.37
C SER A 802 -16.40 21.94 -19.43
N PHE A 803 -16.03 21.69 -20.68
CA PHE A 803 -16.48 22.46 -21.86
C PHE A 803 -17.27 21.53 -22.78
N ASN A 804 -18.47 21.95 -23.20
CA ASN A 804 -19.24 21.26 -24.23
C ASN A 804 -18.96 21.90 -25.59
N GLY A 805 -18.59 21.08 -26.57
CA GLY A 805 -18.32 21.51 -27.95
C GLY A 805 -19.47 22.29 -28.58
N ALA A 806 -20.72 21.96 -28.22
CA ALA A 806 -21.92 22.63 -28.72
C ALA A 806 -22.06 24.10 -28.25
N ASP A 807 -21.41 24.47 -27.14
CA ASP A 807 -21.43 25.83 -26.59
C ASP A 807 -20.22 26.68 -27.06
N ILE A 808 -19.29 26.09 -27.83
CA ILE A 808 -18.10 26.78 -28.38
C ILE A 808 -18.47 27.51 -29.68
N LYS A 809 -18.02 28.76 -29.81
CA LYS A 809 -18.37 29.64 -30.94
C LYS A 809 -17.14 30.16 -31.68
N ASP A 810 -17.28 30.38 -32.99
CA ASP A 810 -16.23 31.01 -33.80
C ASP A 810 -15.80 32.38 -33.26
N GLU A 811 -16.77 33.23 -32.88
CA GLU A 811 -16.54 34.57 -32.30
C GLU A 811 -15.71 34.56 -31.00
N ASN A 812 -15.75 33.48 -30.23
CA ASN A 812 -14.97 33.30 -29.01
C ASN A 812 -13.59 32.67 -29.27
N LEU A 813 -13.38 32.02 -30.43
CA LEU A 813 -12.10 31.44 -30.83
C LEU A 813 -11.21 32.45 -31.58
N GLU A 814 -11.76 33.55 -32.09
CA GLU A 814 -11.01 34.63 -32.73
C GLU A 814 -10.35 35.56 -31.68
N GLY A 815 -9.08 35.29 -31.36
CA GLY A 815 -8.24 36.14 -30.51
C GLY A 815 -7.73 35.50 -29.22
N ILE A 816 -8.28 34.35 -28.81
CA ILE A 816 -7.78 33.58 -27.68
C ILE A 816 -6.53 32.75 -28.02
N GLY A 817 -5.66 32.56 -27.04
CA GLY A 817 -4.54 31.59 -27.09
C GLY A 817 -4.90 30.27 -26.41
N ASN A 818 -3.91 29.62 -25.79
CA ASN A 818 -4.14 28.50 -24.87
C ASN A 818 -4.96 28.94 -23.66
N ILE A 819 -5.77 28.03 -23.11
CA ILE A 819 -6.58 28.31 -21.92
C ILE A 819 -5.84 27.80 -20.68
N LYS A 820 -5.41 28.73 -19.84
CA LYS A 820 -4.82 28.40 -18.53
C LYS A 820 -5.95 28.06 -17.55
N ILE A 821 -5.93 26.86 -16.97
CA ILE A 821 -7.03 26.33 -16.14
C ILE A 821 -6.75 26.40 -14.62
N SER A 822 -5.61 26.91 -14.21
CA SER A 822 -5.29 27.09 -12.79
C SER A 822 -6.23 28.09 -12.10
N VAL A 823 -6.67 27.75 -10.90
CA VAL A 823 -7.63 28.54 -10.10
C VAL A 823 -7.04 28.83 -8.72
N LYS A 824 -7.28 30.02 -8.18
CA LYS A 824 -6.82 30.43 -6.83
C LYS A 824 -7.99 30.91 -5.98
N ASN A 825 -7.84 30.84 -4.66
CA ASN A 825 -8.82 31.40 -3.71
C ASN A 825 -8.36 32.74 -3.11
N VAL A 826 -7.63 33.53 -3.90
CA VAL A 826 -7.11 34.87 -3.58
C VAL A 826 -7.29 35.72 -4.82
N ALA A 827 -7.77 36.95 -4.67
CA ALA A 827 -8.08 37.83 -5.80
C ALA A 827 -6.82 38.39 -6.45
N GLU A 828 -6.96 39.03 -7.61
CA GLU A 828 -5.91 39.92 -8.13
C GLU A 828 -5.68 41.10 -7.17
N GLU A 829 -4.44 41.58 -7.06
CA GLU A 829 -4.00 42.45 -5.96
C GLU A 829 -4.82 43.75 -5.84
N GLU A 830 -5.24 44.32 -6.98
CA GLU A 830 -6.10 45.51 -7.04
C GLU A 830 -7.57 45.27 -6.68
N ASN A 831 -8.06 44.04 -6.79
CA ASN A 831 -9.45 43.66 -6.54
C ASN A 831 -9.67 43.16 -5.10
N GLN A 832 -8.61 42.75 -4.41
CA GLN A 832 -8.68 42.12 -3.10
C GLN A 832 -9.24 43.03 -1.99
N GLU A 833 -8.90 44.33 -1.98
CA GLU A 833 -9.50 45.30 -1.04
C GLU A 833 -10.97 45.63 -1.41
N PRO A 834 -11.32 45.97 -2.66
CA PRO A 834 -12.71 46.15 -3.09
C PRO A 834 -13.64 44.98 -2.74
N ILE A 835 -13.26 43.72 -3.00
CA ILE A 835 -14.09 42.55 -2.69
C ILE A 835 -14.30 42.41 -1.17
N ASN A 836 -13.24 42.60 -0.37
CA ASN A 836 -13.34 42.57 1.10
C ASN A 836 -14.22 43.71 1.66
N ASN A 837 -14.31 44.85 0.98
CA ASN A 837 -15.20 45.95 1.34
C ASN A 837 -16.67 45.70 0.94
N ILE A 838 -16.92 44.86 -0.07
CA ILE A 838 -18.27 44.42 -0.47
C ILE A 838 -18.79 43.34 0.51
N ASP A 839 -18.00 42.30 0.76
CA ASP A 839 -18.28 41.28 1.77
C ASP A 839 -16.98 40.72 2.37
N ALA A 840 -16.69 41.09 3.61
CA ALA A 840 -15.51 40.61 4.34
C ALA A 840 -15.53 39.11 4.70
N LYS A 841 -16.54 38.35 4.25
CA LYS A 841 -16.62 36.87 4.28
C LYS A 841 -16.64 36.23 2.90
N ALA A 842 -16.50 37.01 1.83
CA ALA A 842 -16.46 36.52 0.46
C ALA A 842 -15.44 35.38 0.31
N LYS A 843 -15.85 34.27 -0.31
CA LYS A 843 -14.93 33.20 -0.72
C LYS A 843 -14.55 33.41 -2.17
N VAL A 844 -13.38 34.01 -2.39
CA VAL A 844 -12.86 34.36 -3.71
C VAL A 844 -12.57 33.11 -4.53
N ILE A 845 -12.85 33.20 -5.83
CA ILE A 845 -12.48 32.25 -6.89
C ILE A 845 -11.87 33.09 -8.03
N HIS A 846 -10.55 33.07 -8.14
CA HIS A 846 -9.76 33.77 -9.15
C HIS A 846 -9.33 32.79 -10.24
N PHE A 847 -9.57 33.13 -11.50
CA PHE A 847 -9.15 32.35 -12.65
C PHE A 847 -7.95 33.02 -13.35
N ASP A 848 -6.80 32.33 -13.42
CA ASP A 848 -5.53 32.86 -13.94
C ASP A 848 -5.52 33.23 -15.44
N TYR A 849 -6.56 32.86 -16.18
CA TYR A 849 -6.73 33.24 -17.57
C TYR A 849 -7.48 34.58 -17.63
N HIS A 850 -7.11 35.47 -18.56
CA HIS A 850 -7.79 36.76 -18.70
C HIS A 850 -8.58 36.81 -20.00
N GLY A 851 -9.90 36.98 -19.91
CA GLY A 851 -10.79 37.21 -21.06
C GLY A 851 -11.83 36.11 -21.30
N VAL A 852 -12.42 36.15 -22.50
CA VAL A 852 -13.55 35.29 -22.93
C VAL A 852 -13.10 33.85 -23.12
N LEU A 853 -13.93 32.89 -22.72
CA LEU A 853 -13.67 31.46 -22.88
C LEU A 853 -14.19 30.93 -24.25
N PRO A 854 -13.63 29.83 -24.79
CA PRO A 854 -14.03 29.25 -26.09
C PRO A 854 -15.55 29.03 -26.23
N GLY A 855 -16.19 28.68 -25.12
CA GLY A 855 -17.62 28.52 -24.92
C GLY A 855 -17.92 28.51 -23.43
N LYS A 856 -19.18 28.28 -23.06
CA LYS A 856 -19.59 28.19 -21.66
C LYS A 856 -18.89 27.02 -20.96
N ALA A 857 -18.26 27.29 -19.81
CA ALA A 857 -17.58 26.31 -18.98
C ALA A 857 -18.35 26.03 -17.69
N SER A 858 -18.38 24.76 -17.28
CA SER A 858 -18.79 24.34 -15.94
C SER A 858 -17.55 23.94 -15.16
N VAL A 859 -17.25 24.66 -14.07
CA VAL A 859 -16.02 24.48 -13.29
C VAL A 859 -16.36 24.01 -11.88
N LYS A 860 -15.89 22.81 -11.51
CA LYS A 860 -15.88 22.34 -10.12
C LYS A 860 -14.59 22.82 -9.47
N VAL A 861 -14.69 23.71 -8.48
CA VAL A 861 -13.56 24.39 -7.82
C VAL A 861 -13.63 24.24 -6.30
N LYS A 862 -12.47 24.11 -5.66
CA LYS A 862 -12.33 23.91 -4.21
C LYS A 862 -12.42 25.24 -3.45
N VAL A 863 -13.43 25.40 -2.61
CA VAL A 863 -13.69 26.65 -1.87
C VAL A 863 -12.72 26.79 -0.69
N ASP A 864 -12.22 28.00 -0.43
CA ASP A 864 -11.38 28.28 0.75
C ASP A 864 -12.14 28.09 2.07
N ASN A 865 -11.48 27.45 3.04
CA ASN A 865 -12.01 27.12 4.37
C ASN A 865 -13.50 26.69 4.30
N PRO A 866 -13.83 25.61 3.57
CA PRO A 866 -15.19 25.34 3.11
C PRO A 866 -16.17 25.09 4.27
N GLN A 867 -15.65 24.66 5.43
CA GLN A 867 -16.42 24.50 6.67
C GLN A 867 -17.15 25.78 7.11
N ASP A 868 -16.67 26.97 6.74
CA ASP A 868 -17.34 28.25 7.01
C ASP A 868 -18.69 28.37 6.30
N VAL A 869 -18.88 27.66 5.18
CA VAL A 869 -20.00 27.83 4.24
C VAL A 869 -20.75 26.53 3.91
N MET A 870 -20.25 25.36 4.31
CA MET A 870 -20.86 24.04 4.06
C MET A 870 -22.29 23.91 4.63
N GLY A 871 -23.28 23.81 3.75
CA GLY A 871 -24.70 23.71 4.11
C GLY A 871 -25.42 25.06 4.27
N LYS A 872 -24.80 26.14 3.79
CA LYS A 872 -25.46 27.42 3.49
C LYS A 872 -25.81 27.49 1.99
N ASP A 873 -26.81 28.30 1.67
CA ASP A 873 -27.07 28.73 0.31
C ASP A 873 -26.12 29.91 -0.01
N LEU A 874 -25.41 29.83 -1.13
CA LEU A 874 -24.43 30.82 -1.57
C LEU A 874 -24.84 31.43 -2.91
N THR A 875 -24.49 32.70 -3.12
CA THR A 875 -24.60 33.37 -4.42
C THR A 875 -23.20 33.64 -4.97
N PHE A 876 -23.00 33.27 -6.24
CA PHE A 876 -21.78 33.49 -7.00
C PHE A 876 -21.87 34.80 -7.77
N TYR A 877 -20.92 35.69 -7.50
CA TYR A 877 -20.80 37.02 -8.11
C TYR A 877 -19.51 37.12 -8.92
N TYR A 878 -19.60 37.77 -10.07
CA TYR A 878 -18.47 38.36 -10.77
C TYR A 878 -18.12 39.70 -10.08
N PHE A 879 -16.83 39.96 -9.86
CA PHE A 879 -16.38 41.30 -9.45
C PHE A 879 -15.97 42.09 -10.69
N ASN A 880 -16.74 43.11 -11.06
CA ASN A 880 -16.43 43.97 -12.19
C ASN A 880 -15.39 45.04 -11.76
N PRO A 881 -14.12 44.99 -12.25
CA PRO A 881 -13.06 45.89 -11.79
C PRO A 881 -13.24 47.34 -12.30
N GLU A 882 -13.85 47.55 -13.46
CA GLU A 882 -14.09 48.89 -14.02
C GLU A 882 -15.09 49.70 -13.16
N THR A 883 -16.08 49.02 -12.57
CA THR A 883 -17.12 49.64 -11.73
C THR A 883 -16.91 49.45 -10.23
N GLN A 884 -16.01 48.55 -9.85
CA GLN A 884 -15.81 48.03 -8.48
C GLN A 884 -17.09 47.52 -7.81
N LYS A 885 -17.97 46.85 -8.57
CA LYS A 885 -19.29 46.39 -8.10
C LYS A 885 -19.53 44.90 -8.40
N PRO A 886 -20.34 44.21 -7.56
CA PRO A 886 -20.61 42.78 -7.71
C PRO A 886 -21.79 42.52 -8.65
N GLU A 887 -21.57 41.73 -9.69
CA GLU A 887 -22.59 41.32 -10.65
C GLU A 887 -23.03 39.88 -10.37
N LYS A 888 -24.34 39.65 -10.20
CA LYS A 888 -24.89 38.35 -9.77
C LYS A 888 -24.94 37.37 -10.95
N ILE A 889 -24.18 36.28 -10.87
CA ILE A 889 -24.05 35.28 -11.94
C ILE A 889 -24.95 34.06 -11.68
N GLN A 890 -24.82 33.43 -10.50
CA GLN A 890 -25.47 32.14 -10.22
C GLN A 890 -25.86 32.00 -8.74
N GLY A 891 -27.00 31.38 -8.46
CA GLY A 891 -27.43 31.09 -7.09
C GLY A 891 -28.88 30.58 -7.00
N PRO A 892 -29.27 29.92 -5.90
CA PRO A 892 -28.40 29.49 -4.80
C PRO A 892 -27.51 28.29 -5.20
N LEU A 893 -26.28 28.28 -4.69
CA LEU A 893 -25.31 27.20 -4.79
C LEU A 893 -25.00 26.64 -3.39
N SER A 894 -24.47 25.41 -3.34
CA SER A 894 -24.03 24.77 -2.10
C SER A 894 -22.68 24.09 -2.29
N VAL A 895 -21.84 24.13 -1.25
CA VAL A 895 -20.57 23.41 -1.20
C VAL A 895 -20.79 21.94 -0.83
N ASP A 896 -20.16 21.02 -1.56
CA ASP A 896 -20.24 19.57 -1.34
C ASP A 896 -19.45 19.11 -0.09
N ASN A 897 -19.46 17.81 0.20
CA ASN A 897 -18.80 17.25 1.38
C ASN A 897 -17.26 17.32 1.31
N ASP A 898 -16.69 17.42 0.10
CA ASP A 898 -15.25 17.45 -0.15
C ASP A 898 -14.70 18.88 -0.21
N GLY A 899 -15.60 19.88 -0.11
CA GLY A 899 -15.26 21.30 -0.04
C GLY A 899 -15.35 22.05 -1.37
N PHE A 900 -16.00 21.48 -2.39
CA PHE A 900 -16.08 22.06 -3.73
C PHE A 900 -17.45 22.68 -4.02
N VAL A 901 -17.46 23.70 -4.88
CA VAL A 901 -18.66 24.22 -5.57
C VAL A 901 -18.54 23.92 -7.07
N THR A 902 -19.66 23.83 -7.78
CA THR A 902 -19.66 23.88 -9.26
C THR A 902 -20.31 25.17 -9.72
N VAL A 903 -19.60 25.93 -10.55
CA VAL A 903 -20.03 27.22 -11.10
C VAL A 903 -20.05 27.19 -12.62
N GLU A 904 -20.82 28.08 -13.24
CA GLU A 904 -20.87 28.26 -14.69
C GLU A 904 -20.33 29.64 -15.09
N ILE A 905 -19.41 29.70 -16.06
CA ILE A 905 -18.76 30.94 -16.54
C ILE A 905 -18.59 30.96 -18.07
N GLU A 906 -18.55 32.17 -18.65
CA GLU A 906 -18.26 32.40 -20.09
C GLU A 906 -16.99 33.25 -20.32
N HIS A 907 -16.38 33.73 -19.24
CA HIS A 907 -15.08 34.43 -19.22
C HIS A 907 -14.37 34.18 -17.89
N CYS A 908 -13.06 34.39 -17.85
CA CYS A 908 -12.25 34.31 -16.64
C CYS A 908 -11.96 35.71 -16.07
N SER A 909 -11.98 35.82 -14.74
CA SER A 909 -11.71 37.04 -13.95
C SER A 909 -11.73 36.68 -12.46
N ASP A 910 -11.83 37.68 -11.57
CA ASP A 910 -12.16 37.50 -10.17
C ASP A 910 -13.67 37.32 -9.96
N TYR A 911 -14.02 36.25 -9.24
CA TYR A 911 -15.37 35.96 -8.76
C TYR A 911 -15.35 35.69 -7.26
N PHE A 912 -16.51 35.67 -6.61
CA PHE A 912 -16.61 35.23 -5.23
C PHE A 912 -17.99 34.66 -4.87
N LEU A 913 -18.02 33.82 -3.83
CA LEU A 913 -19.24 33.34 -3.19
C LEU A 913 -19.56 34.20 -1.96
N SER A 914 -20.84 34.56 -1.79
CA SER A 914 -21.35 35.23 -0.58
C SER A 914 -22.61 34.54 -0.04
N GLU A 915 -22.84 34.64 1.27
CA GLU A 915 -24.11 34.29 1.92
C GLU A 915 -25.25 35.28 1.57
N SER A 916 -24.93 36.41 0.93
CA SER A 916 -25.91 37.46 0.58
C SER A 916 -26.42 37.31 -0.85
N ASP A 917 -27.73 37.09 -1.00
CA ASP A 917 -28.41 36.98 -2.29
C ASP A 917 -28.57 38.33 -3.03
N ASN A 918 -28.34 39.47 -2.35
CA ASN A 918 -28.49 40.81 -2.93
C ASN A 918 -27.35 41.75 -2.49
N LEU A 919 -26.18 41.65 -3.15
CA LEU A 919 -25.08 42.61 -2.99
C LEU A 919 -25.12 43.79 -3.99
N ALA A 920 -25.93 43.71 -5.04
CA ALA A 920 -26.03 44.76 -6.07
C ALA A 920 -26.60 46.10 -5.55
N ASP A 921 -27.35 46.08 -4.43
CA ASP A 921 -27.90 47.25 -3.74
C ASP A 921 -27.03 47.69 -2.53
N ALA A 922 -25.80 47.18 -2.39
CA ALA A 922 -24.91 47.58 -1.30
C ALA A 922 -24.56 49.09 -1.38
N PRO A 923 -24.55 49.84 -0.26
CA PRO A 923 -24.19 51.25 -0.26
C PRO A 923 -22.72 51.43 -0.65
N GLU A 924 -22.42 52.48 -1.42
CA GLU A 924 -21.07 52.70 -1.95
C GLU A 924 -20.01 52.82 -0.82
N PRO A 925 -18.84 52.17 -0.96
CA PRO A 925 -17.86 52.09 0.11
C PRO A 925 -17.29 53.46 0.46
N ILE A 926 -17.16 53.74 1.76
CA ILE A 926 -16.74 55.06 2.26
C ILE A 926 -15.24 55.26 2.02
N ASN A 927 -14.89 55.96 0.94
CA ASN A 927 -13.52 56.36 0.66
C ASN A 927 -13.23 57.71 1.32
N LEU A 928 -12.20 57.79 2.16
CA LEU A 928 -11.84 58.98 2.95
C LEU A 928 -10.40 59.42 2.65
N ASN A 929 -10.25 60.61 2.05
CA ASN A 929 -8.96 61.16 1.64
C ASN A 929 -8.74 62.58 2.19
N VAL A 930 -7.53 62.89 2.65
CA VAL A 930 -7.15 64.16 3.30
C VAL A 930 -6.03 64.83 2.50
N ASN A 931 -6.15 66.14 2.23
CA ASN A 931 -5.22 66.84 1.34
C ASN A 931 -3.81 67.05 1.89
N LYS A 932 -3.59 66.81 3.19
CA LYS A 932 -2.31 66.92 3.90
C LYS A 932 -2.25 65.90 5.03
N THR A 933 -1.08 65.29 5.22
CA THR A 933 -0.76 64.40 6.35
C THR A 933 0.06 65.09 7.45
N GLU A 934 0.67 66.25 7.18
CA GLU A 934 1.27 67.12 8.20
C GLU A 934 0.97 68.60 7.92
N VAL A 935 0.78 69.39 8.99
CA VAL A 935 0.51 70.83 8.97
C VAL A 935 1.42 71.54 9.97
N ASN A 936 2.07 72.63 9.56
CA ASN A 936 2.99 73.43 10.38
C ASN A 936 2.41 74.83 10.59
N LEU A 937 2.11 75.20 11.84
CA LEU A 937 1.44 76.46 12.21
C LEU A 937 2.26 77.28 13.23
N VAL A 938 1.90 78.55 13.38
CA VAL A 938 2.39 79.44 14.44
C VAL A 938 1.28 79.68 15.47
N GLU A 939 1.63 79.84 16.73
CA GLU A 939 0.70 80.05 17.85
C GLU A 939 -0.27 81.22 17.59
N GLY A 940 -1.58 80.95 17.64
CA GLY A 940 -2.65 81.88 17.28
C GLY A 940 -2.96 82.00 15.78
N SER A 941 -2.42 81.13 14.92
CA SER A 941 -2.85 80.97 13.52
C SER A 941 -3.79 79.77 13.33
N SER A 942 -4.44 79.69 12.17
CA SER A 942 -5.31 78.57 11.81
C SER A 942 -5.24 78.23 10.32
N GLU A 943 -5.51 76.97 9.98
CA GLU A 943 -5.55 76.46 8.61
C GLU A 943 -6.71 75.46 8.45
N LYS A 944 -7.33 75.39 7.26
CA LYS A 944 -8.39 74.42 6.98
C LYS A 944 -7.84 73.18 6.27
N LEU A 945 -8.01 72.02 6.89
CA LEU A 945 -7.83 70.72 6.25
C LEU A 945 -8.94 70.50 5.21
N ILE A 946 -8.58 70.02 4.02
CA ILE A 946 -9.55 69.64 2.99
C ILE A 946 -9.68 68.13 3.02
N VAL A 947 -10.90 67.66 3.21
CA VAL A 947 -11.24 66.24 3.29
C VAL A 947 -12.26 65.95 2.21
N ASN A 948 -11.95 64.98 1.36
CA ASN A 948 -12.85 64.45 0.35
C ASN A 948 -13.38 63.11 0.88
N VAL A 949 -14.69 62.92 0.82
CA VAL A 949 -15.36 61.67 1.19
C VAL A 949 -16.35 61.28 0.10
N THR A 950 -16.33 60.01 -0.27
CA THR A 950 -17.24 59.40 -1.26
C THR A 950 -17.97 58.23 -0.57
N PRO A 951 -19.29 58.06 -0.71
CA PRO A 951 -20.24 58.92 -1.43
C PRO A 951 -20.41 60.31 -0.81
N GLU A 952 -20.74 61.29 -1.67
CA GLU A 952 -20.86 62.70 -1.27
C GLU A 952 -22.02 62.89 -0.27
N GLY A 953 -21.75 63.61 0.82
CA GLY A 953 -22.70 63.81 1.93
C GLY A 953 -22.50 62.87 3.12
N THR A 954 -21.54 61.94 3.07
CA THR A 954 -21.11 61.14 4.24
C THR A 954 -20.64 62.04 5.39
N GLU A 955 -21.04 61.75 6.63
CA GLU A 955 -20.65 62.53 7.81
C GLU A 955 -19.15 62.34 8.13
N VAL A 956 -18.41 63.44 8.26
CA VAL A 956 -16.99 63.46 8.63
C VAL A 956 -16.83 64.07 10.01
N GLN A 957 -16.24 63.32 10.93
CA GLN A 957 -15.94 63.73 12.30
C GLN A 957 -14.45 64.01 12.46
N TYR A 958 -14.12 64.98 13.33
CA TYR A 958 -12.76 65.45 13.57
C TYR A 958 -12.49 65.47 15.08
N SER A 959 -11.31 65.02 15.50
CA SER A 959 -10.85 65.10 16.90
C SER A 959 -9.37 65.44 16.97
N SER A 960 -8.94 66.12 18.04
CA SER A 960 -7.51 66.35 18.33
C SER A 960 -7.05 65.48 19.50
N SER A 961 -5.86 64.88 19.38
CA SER A 961 -5.20 64.19 20.48
C SER A 961 -4.72 65.13 21.60
N ASN A 962 -4.59 66.44 21.32
CA ASN A 962 -4.29 67.44 22.34
C ASN A 962 -4.79 68.85 21.96
N GLU A 963 -6.02 69.16 22.38
CA GLU A 963 -6.63 70.50 22.26
C GLU A 963 -5.89 71.64 22.98
N GLY A 964 -4.93 71.35 23.86
CA GLY A 964 -4.05 72.35 24.44
C GLY A 964 -2.96 72.86 23.48
N ILE A 965 -2.65 72.08 22.44
CA ILE A 965 -1.62 72.38 21.43
C ILE A 965 -2.29 72.80 20.11
N ALA A 966 -3.22 71.97 19.60
CA ALA A 966 -4.00 72.31 18.42
C ALA A 966 -5.44 71.81 18.55
N LYS A 967 -6.41 72.65 18.19
CA LYS A 967 -7.83 72.29 18.12
C LYS A 967 -8.26 72.05 16.69
N VAL A 968 -9.35 71.32 16.51
CA VAL A 968 -10.00 71.17 15.20
C VAL A 968 -11.50 71.42 15.34
N SER A 969 -12.08 72.18 14.43
CA SER A 969 -13.53 72.39 14.34
C SER A 969 -14.22 71.18 13.69
N SER A 970 -15.53 71.07 13.87
CA SER A 970 -16.39 70.15 13.10
C SER A 970 -16.43 70.44 11.58
N THR A 971 -15.69 71.45 11.10
CA THR A 971 -15.56 71.81 9.68
C THR A 971 -14.12 71.67 9.17
N GLY A 972 -13.25 71.00 9.92
CA GLY A 972 -11.85 70.72 9.54
C GLY A 972 -10.89 71.92 9.66
N VAL A 973 -11.28 73.00 10.35
CA VAL A 973 -10.39 74.13 10.63
C VAL A 973 -9.56 73.82 11.86
N ILE A 974 -8.24 73.80 11.70
CA ILE A 974 -7.25 73.54 12.74
C ILE A 974 -6.78 74.89 13.32
N GLU A 975 -6.86 75.07 14.63
CA GLU A 975 -6.38 76.26 15.35
C GLU A 975 -5.16 75.93 16.20
N ALA A 976 -4.08 76.69 16.05
CA ALA A 976 -2.84 76.52 16.80
C ALA A 976 -2.92 77.25 18.17
N VAL A 977 -2.99 76.48 19.26
CA VAL A 977 -3.27 76.97 20.62
C VAL A 977 -1.99 77.25 21.42
N SER A 978 -1.00 76.35 21.37
CA SER A 978 0.31 76.56 22.01
C SER A 978 1.42 75.73 21.36
N LYS A 979 2.67 76.17 21.47
CA LYS A 979 3.85 75.44 20.94
C LYS A 979 3.90 73.97 21.37
N GLY A 980 3.87 73.05 20.41
CA GLY A 980 3.95 71.61 20.63
C GLY A 980 3.59 70.81 19.37
N GLU A 981 3.36 69.50 19.52
CA GLU A 981 2.80 68.64 18.48
C GLU A 981 1.48 67.99 18.93
N ALA A 982 0.54 67.84 18.00
CA ALA A 982 -0.73 67.15 18.17
C ALA A 982 -1.08 66.34 16.91
N VAL A 983 -2.07 65.45 17.00
CA VAL A 983 -2.58 64.68 15.87
C VAL A 983 -4.07 64.96 15.74
N ILE A 984 -4.52 65.26 14.52
CA ILE A 984 -5.92 65.39 14.15
C ILE A 984 -6.35 64.09 13.49
N SER A 985 -7.25 63.35 14.14
CA SER A 985 -7.87 62.16 13.57
C SER A 985 -9.18 62.58 12.87
N VAL A 986 -9.33 62.15 11.62
CA VAL A 986 -10.49 62.39 10.75
C VAL A 986 -11.17 61.04 10.53
N LYS A 987 -12.45 60.92 10.85
CA LYS A 987 -13.22 59.66 10.74
C LYS A 987 -14.50 59.85 9.91
N ALA A 988 -14.79 58.91 9.01
CA ALA A 988 -16.03 58.85 8.24
C ALA A 988 -16.47 57.39 8.12
N GLY A 989 -17.72 57.07 8.48
CA GLY A 989 -18.12 55.69 8.74
C GLY A 989 -17.22 55.07 9.81
N ASP A 990 -16.56 53.95 9.51
CA ASP A 990 -15.49 53.40 10.35
C ASP A 990 -14.05 53.72 9.88
N VAL A 991 -13.90 54.26 8.67
CA VAL A 991 -12.59 54.62 8.09
C VAL A 991 -12.02 55.85 8.81
N THR A 992 -10.74 55.79 9.20
CA THR A 992 -10.05 56.87 9.92
C THR A 992 -8.71 57.20 9.24
N LYS A 993 -8.37 58.48 9.15
CA LYS A 993 -7.07 59.01 8.71
C LYS A 993 -6.52 59.97 9.77
N GLU A 994 -5.19 60.08 9.87
CA GLU A 994 -4.53 60.94 10.86
C GLU A 994 -3.64 62.00 10.18
N VAL A 995 -3.62 63.20 10.77
CA VAL A 995 -2.85 64.35 10.28
C VAL A 995 -2.06 64.95 11.44
N LYS A 996 -0.73 65.01 11.30
CA LYS A 996 0.17 65.61 12.30
C LYS A 996 0.10 67.14 12.25
N VAL A 997 0.07 67.79 13.41
CA VAL A 997 0.08 69.26 13.53
C VAL A 997 1.23 69.69 14.43
N VAL A 998 2.09 70.58 13.92
CA VAL A 998 3.24 71.13 14.63
C VAL A 998 3.05 72.63 14.82
N VAL A 999 3.03 73.09 16.08
CA VAL A 999 2.84 74.51 16.43
C VAL A 999 4.15 75.11 16.92
N LYS A 1000 4.52 76.27 16.36
CA LYS A 1000 5.71 77.07 16.74
C LYS A 1000 5.27 78.32 17.49
N ALA A 1001 6.07 78.78 18.46
CA ALA A 1001 5.76 79.97 19.25
C ALA A 1001 5.76 81.25 18.40
N LYS A 1002 5.08 82.29 18.88
CA LYS A 1002 4.95 83.59 18.22
C LYS A 1002 5.95 84.59 18.80
N GLU A 1003 6.78 85.18 17.95
CA GLU A 1003 7.83 86.13 18.35
C GLU A 1003 7.28 87.57 18.50
N VAL A 1004 7.99 88.40 19.29
CA VAL A 1004 7.62 89.78 19.64
C VAL A 1004 8.89 90.63 19.71
N ASP A 1005 9.00 91.62 18.82
CA ASP A 1005 10.16 92.52 18.73
C ASP A 1005 9.87 93.94 19.26
N GLU A 1006 10.85 94.54 19.94
CA GLU A 1006 10.94 95.99 20.17
C GLU A 1006 12.10 96.60 19.33
N GLU A 1007 12.00 97.88 18.95
CA GLU A 1007 12.79 98.45 17.85
C GLU A 1007 14.20 99.00 18.21
N LYS A 1008 15.22 98.59 17.41
CA LYS A 1008 16.29 99.45 16.80
C LYS A 1008 17.26 100.23 17.74
N PRO A 1009 18.18 101.08 17.20
CA PRO A 1009 19.05 100.99 16.00
C PRO A 1009 20.56 100.99 16.44
N THR A 1010 21.64 101.11 15.63
CA THR A 1010 21.91 101.79 14.34
C THR A 1010 23.03 101.14 13.50
N GLU A 1011 22.80 101.08 12.17
CA GLU A 1011 23.61 101.62 11.05
C GLU A 1011 24.96 102.35 11.28
N PRO A 1012 25.77 102.63 10.21
CA PRO A 1012 25.71 102.22 8.78
C PRO A 1012 27.06 101.52 8.34
N GLN A 1013 27.56 101.36 7.09
CA GLN A 1013 27.33 101.78 5.68
C GLN A 1013 27.54 100.53 4.75
N VAL A 1014 27.10 100.38 3.48
CA VAL A 1014 27.14 101.19 2.21
C VAL A 1014 28.55 101.29 1.58
N PRO A 1015 28.78 100.95 0.28
CA PRO A 1015 28.09 100.03 -0.66
C PRO A 1015 29.11 98.91 -1.13
N GLU A 1016 29.28 98.35 -2.36
CA GLU A 1016 28.66 98.44 -3.71
C GLU A 1016 29.10 97.25 -4.63
N THR A 1017 28.39 97.01 -5.75
CA THR A 1017 28.83 96.41 -7.06
C THR A 1017 29.44 94.97 -7.12
N PRO A 1018 29.55 94.30 -8.30
CA PRO A 1018 29.24 92.85 -8.40
C PRO A 1018 30.24 91.99 -9.22
N GLU A 1019 29.72 90.89 -9.79
CA GLU A 1019 30.28 89.96 -10.80
C GLU A 1019 31.02 88.67 -10.32
N GLN A 1020 30.59 87.57 -10.95
CA GLN A 1020 31.23 86.24 -11.07
C GLN A 1020 32.41 86.31 -12.08
N PRO A 1021 33.27 85.28 -12.30
CA PRO A 1021 33.24 83.88 -11.80
C PRO A 1021 34.64 83.34 -11.36
N GLU A 1022 34.82 82.01 -11.49
CA GLU A 1022 36.06 81.20 -11.56
C GLU A 1022 36.50 80.35 -10.34
N ASN A 1023 37.06 79.18 -10.68
CA ASN A 1023 37.63 78.06 -9.89
C ASN A 1023 39.19 78.09 -10.07
N PRO A 1024 40.08 77.21 -9.51
CA PRO A 1024 39.88 75.77 -9.17
C PRO A 1024 40.76 75.15 -8.03
N VAL A 1025 40.78 73.79 -7.91
CA VAL A 1025 41.97 72.90 -7.62
C VAL A 1025 42.58 72.90 -6.17
N GLU A 1026 43.05 71.81 -5.52
CA GLU A 1026 42.97 70.33 -5.70
C GLU A 1026 43.61 69.56 -4.49
N GLU A 1027 43.30 68.24 -4.34
CA GLU A 1027 44.20 67.12 -3.87
C GLU A 1027 44.85 67.13 -2.44
N PRO A 1028 45.46 66.02 -1.90
CA PRO A 1028 45.82 64.72 -2.54
C PRO A 1028 45.50 63.39 -1.80
N GLN A 1029 45.28 62.34 -2.64
CA GLN A 1029 45.85 60.97 -2.68
C GLN A 1029 46.18 60.08 -1.44
N THR A 1030 45.93 58.78 -1.66
CA THR A 1030 46.46 57.53 -1.01
C THR A 1030 47.98 57.29 -1.22
N PRO A 1031 48.69 56.24 -0.70
CA PRO A 1031 48.23 54.92 -0.16
C PRO A 1031 48.99 54.38 1.10
N GLU A 1032 48.69 53.14 1.54
CA GLU A 1032 49.63 51.97 1.62
C GLU A 1032 49.10 50.77 2.46
N VAL A 1033 49.63 49.56 2.19
CA VAL A 1033 49.31 48.23 2.75
C VAL A 1033 50.61 47.39 2.69
N PRO A 1034 51.05 46.70 3.78
CA PRO A 1034 50.92 45.23 3.88
C PRO A 1034 50.80 44.74 5.37
N SER A 1035 50.84 43.46 5.76
CA SER A 1035 51.21 42.19 5.12
C SER A 1035 50.55 40.96 5.79
N GLU A 1036 50.19 39.93 5.01
CA GLU A 1036 50.40 38.46 5.25
C GLU A 1036 49.82 37.81 6.55
N THR A 1037 49.42 36.53 6.64
CA THR A 1037 49.40 35.26 5.83
C THR A 1037 48.50 34.26 6.61
N GLU A 1038 48.02 33.09 6.18
CA GLU A 1038 47.65 32.39 4.92
C GLU A 1038 47.12 30.98 5.38
N ASN A 1039 46.33 30.14 4.69
CA ASN A 1039 45.46 30.13 3.50
C ASN A 1039 44.50 28.90 3.72
N SER A 1040 43.69 28.26 2.85
CA SER A 1040 43.21 28.39 1.45
C SER A 1040 41.95 27.49 1.28
N SER A 1041 41.31 27.51 0.10
CA SER A 1041 40.55 26.39 -0.55
C SER A 1041 39.31 25.77 0.13
N ASN A 1042 38.28 25.26 -0.59
CA ASN A 1042 37.85 25.41 -2.00
C ASN A 1042 36.36 25.02 -2.12
N GLU A 1043 35.77 25.29 -3.29
CA GLU A 1043 34.72 24.54 -4.04
C GLU A 1043 33.53 23.85 -3.31
N ASP A 1044 32.33 24.17 -3.81
CA ASP A 1044 31.22 23.27 -4.19
C ASP A 1044 30.91 22.00 -3.36
N GLU A 1045 29.66 21.86 -2.89
CA GLU A 1045 28.70 20.95 -3.56
C GLU A 1045 27.25 21.02 -3.01
N ALA A 1046 26.37 20.28 -3.69
CA ALA A 1046 24.92 20.11 -3.56
C ALA A 1046 24.29 20.17 -2.15
N ASN A 1047 23.25 21.02 -2.01
CA ASN A 1047 22.21 20.86 -0.98
C ASN A 1047 21.24 19.73 -1.38
N LEU A 1048 21.46 18.52 -0.86
CA LEU A 1048 20.44 17.45 -0.87
C LEU A 1048 19.56 17.55 0.40
N PRO A 1049 18.22 17.57 0.29
CA PRO A 1049 17.33 17.63 1.46
C PRO A 1049 17.32 16.30 2.23
N GLN A 1050 17.36 16.39 3.57
CA GLN A 1050 17.42 15.24 4.47
C GLN A 1050 16.08 14.47 4.57
N THR A 1051 16.16 13.14 4.67
CA THR A 1051 15.01 12.26 4.90
C THR A 1051 14.78 11.94 6.39
N GLY A 1052 13.50 11.84 6.79
CA GLY A 1052 13.06 10.80 7.74
C GLY A 1052 13.43 10.92 9.24
N GLY A 1053 13.38 12.10 9.87
CA GLY A 1053 13.57 12.23 11.32
C GLY A 1053 12.35 11.86 12.19
N ARG A 1054 12.38 10.71 12.88
CA ARG A 1054 11.35 10.33 13.89
C ARG A 1054 11.39 11.25 15.13
N VAL A 1055 10.28 11.92 15.45
CA VAL A 1055 10.15 12.68 16.72
C VAL A 1055 9.75 11.76 17.87
N SER A 1056 10.68 11.48 18.79
CA SER A 1056 10.37 10.89 20.10
C SER A 1056 10.26 11.97 21.18
N MET A 1057 9.08 12.16 21.77
CA MET A 1057 8.93 13.04 22.94
C MET A 1057 9.62 12.46 24.17
N ASN A 1058 10.41 13.29 24.86
CA ASN A 1058 11.00 12.92 26.15
C ASN A 1058 11.14 14.16 27.05
N ASN A 1059 10.20 14.36 27.96
CA ASN A 1059 10.27 15.22 29.17
C ASN A 1059 8.92 15.15 29.91
N ALA A 1060 8.83 14.98 31.23
CA ALA A 1060 9.87 14.60 32.18
C ALA A 1060 9.29 13.78 33.34
N LEU A 1061 10.10 12.90 33.92
CA LEU A 1061 9.76 12.06 35.06
C LEU A 1061 9.82 12.87 36.37
N ILE A 1062 8.71 13.04 37.09
CA ILE A 1062 8.61 13.16 38.57
C ILE A 1062 7.12 13.25 38.99
N ILE A 1063 6.63 12.21 39.67
CA ILE A 1063 5.56 12.15 40.72
C ILE A 1063 5.21 10.65 40.90
N SER A 1064 6.23 9.85 41.23
CA SER A 1064 6.19 8.38 41.08
C SER A 1064 6.01 7.63 42.39
N ILE A 1065 5.75 8.32 43.51
CA ILE A 1065 5.76 7.76 44.87
C ILE A 1065 4.50 8.20 45.64
N ALA A 1066 3.34 7.65 45.27
CA ALA A 1066 2.09 7.82 46.03
C ALA A 1066 1.08 6.68 45.84
N ILE A 1067 0.86 6.22 44.60
CA ILE A 1067 -0.35 5.41 44.26
C ILE A 1067 -0.12 3.88 44.41
N ILE A 1068 1.12 3.41 44.53
CA ILE A 1068 1.45 1.98 44.74
C ILE A 1068 0.90 1.43 46.08
N ALA A 1069 0.59 2.30 47.06
CA ALA A 1069 0.10 1.91 48.37
C ALA A 1069 -1.37 1.43 48.42
N LEU A 1070 -2.22 1.76 47.43
CA LEU A 1070 -3.64 1.34 47.43
C LEU A 1070 -3.90 0.03 46.67
N GLY A 1071 -3.09 -0.33 45.66
CA GLY A 1071 -3.30 -1.52 44.84
C GLY A 1071 -3.31 -2.85 45.61
N VAL A 1072 -2.59 -2.91 46.72
CA VAL A 1072 -2.45 -4.11 47.57
C VAL A 1072 -3.70 -4.41 48.41
N VAL A 1073 -4.61 -3.44 48.58
CA VAL A 1073 -5.80 -3.59 49.44
C VAL A 1073 -7.00 -4.20 48.69
N LEU A 1074 -7.18 -3.89 47.40
CA LEU A 1074 -8.32 -4.39 46.62
C LEU A 1074 -8.11 -5.82 46.09
N LEU A 1075 -6.88 -6.23 45.80
CA LEU A 1075 -6.56 -7.58 45.32
C LEU A 1075 -6.71 -8.71 46.37
N LYS A 1076 -7.14 -8.38 47.60
CA LYS A 1076 -7.43 -9.38 48.67
C LYS A 1076 -8.92 -9.66 48.90
N ARG A 1077 -9.84 -9.20 48.04
CA ARG A 1077 -11.30 -9.44 48.17
C ARG A 1077 -12.04 -9.96 46.93
N ARG A 1078 -11.42 -10.84 46.14
CA ARG A 1078 -12.15 -11.72 45.19
C ARG A 1078 -11.42 -13.06 44.94
N LYS A 1079 -11.53 -14.00 45.90
CA LYS A 1079 -11.09 -15.40 45.73
C LYS A 1079 -11.93 -16.39 46.55
N ILE A 1080 -13.25 -16.23 46.48
CA ILE A 1080 -14.31 -17.14 46.96
C ILE A 1080 -15.41 -17.12 45.89
N TYR A 1081 -16.13 -18.23 45.71
CA TYR A 1081 -16.77 -18.68 44.46
C TYR A 1081 -15.71 -19.10 43.43
N ASN A 1082 -15.29 -20.38 43.45
CA ASN A 1082 -15.95 -21.58 42.87
C ASN A 1082 -15.46 -21.77 41.42
N LYS A 1083 -14.92 -22.92 40.96
CA LYS A 1083 -15.07 -24.34 41.34
C LYS A 1083 -16.46 -24.94 41.10
#